data_AF-A0AB36WSQ3-F1
#
_entry.id   AF-A0AB36WSQ3-F1
#
_cell.length_a   1.000
_cell.length_b   1.000
_cell.length_c   1.000
_cell.angle_alpha   90.00
_cell.angle_beta   90.00
_cell.angle_gamma   90.00
#
_symmetry.space_group_name_H-M   'P 1'
#
loop_
_entity.id
_entity.type
_entity.pdbx_description
1 polymer ?
#
loop_
_entity_poly.entity_id
_entity_poly.type
_entity_poly.pdbx_seq_one_letter_code
_entity_poly.pdbx_strand_id
1 'polypeptide(L)'
;MLIDNIHLPKIIDGFAKFDGRKKRYVLYPSLLNDSNPARKRELQLLVDLQTQWELLLEIHPGNIRFVQSFNKYYGHYKQVLWPDSRTFLAIPNPVSFADELWLLESQMLGQFQRDFTDKLKPLSDEGFDKFQEIVQNKISQAYKTTKTLKQAWQTVSQFIDYQNKHYMLAEHHYPKIIAPQPIKFNPLITDKSWVKNGKVLVKIVRAVEHNWEQTADYSQDQIIGWLIFSGIVYGGINEVQMLQGWLTSLLAKEYQPFIKERIMVSPRFVQKRFGNEREEGSDKLYNTKQIVVDMVSQCWLMNYHKSSSPAETTHIIAKLSEDKIKQYLTMVLSDLIKPLNIDLPPFLRFLRYASYYWEGLDDADIDHASVGVLRGMHNTAGLSTQDFYWFLNQKYQHTNEPYDLEHILTLSISKNSTNQKEKTNLSTKKIEVRKSDLIVNLTKDFKMDEKQKKQKTSKKPPTLIERVQKRYKQYDDLSEKILLDWVLSLLSRKGPPNNVTILKYLRTIGYEWLYFTTAQPLDIWSEEEFEELYEDILEYKAVVRNNTDIGYSADLLQRMHDFAKEKYNLPSVNFQHAKNGRRVRAELISPQAYQAIITQILGSVDILEREMFALLFILVYRTGMRKKELLGLKYNDIEGLKAATPSVVIRPNSYRPTKTQSSIRRVPLFALLKPNELNFFINFVQTNIGGHSNKFIFTLSSEQRPIDDHVPLKLLKRILKDISVDDNVTDHTFHGFRHTAVSNLSLVLVGHSGLVEALTDYDESDVLRIKQGILGEHINAQDRWYALSGIMGHLSPERSFEYYNHFATLMATYALSKADITLPERTLYNVTGFTNKKLKENNATVSNSSVSIPSIRTLLFKNIIEGKRKSPKFTIESCDKQFLLSTNTQANNELFGRYGLNRVQLLLQTYDKEMPLSKAAQLANISIHDAKVLIERASEITDISTKRGKPRFVKLSNSNTPVLSPLNIQYQSDLRLLSLLLSNAYRLREKSETDWTWFIEICREKLSNSRAYLPFRKEDEKELQRFIGIAEKLLPLKRWLVSSNEDLLMKTMSSTDYQDIRQQSNDSKNALHIGIASQDHREQTNKWQYSPLLRFFVHMMLITDEKLSIGIFEQTDG
;
A
#
# COMPACT_ATOMS: atom_id res chain seq x y z
N MET A 1 36.87 9.08 -54.26
CA MET A 1 38.08 8.33 -53.83
C MET A 1 38.50 8.59 -52.38
N LEU A 2 38.34 9.79 -51.78
CA LEU A 2 38.71 10.00 -50.36
C LEU A 2 37.77 9.32 -49.34
N ILE A 3 36.49 9.14 -49.67
CA ILE A 3 35.52 8.59 -48.72
C ILE A 3 35.62 7.07 -48.52
N ASP A 4 36.18 6.34 -49.48
CA ASP A 4 36.36 4.88 -49.38
C ASP A 4 37.42 4.51 -48.32
N ASN A 5 38.30 5.46 -47.98
CA ASN A 5 39.32 5.31 -46.96
C ASN A 5 38.83 5.67 -45.54
N ILE A 6 37.56 6.06 -45.38
CA ILE A 6 37.00 6.47 -44.09
C ILE A 6 36.25 5.30 -43.46
N HIS A 7 36.81 4.80 -42.36
CA HIS A 7 36.22 3.77 -41.52
C HIS A 7 35.57 4.40 -40.29
N LEU A 8 34.24 4.25 -40.18
CA LEU A 8 33.50 4.62 -38.97
C LEU A 8 33.83 3.63 -37.83
N PRO A 9 33.96 4.11 -36.58
CA PRO A 9 34.39 3.28 -35.45
C PRO A 9 33.32 2.25 -35.06
N LYS A 10 33.67 0.97 -35.10
CA LYS A 10 32.78 -0.13 -34.74
C LYS A 10 33.20 -0.71 -33.40
N ILE A 11 32.24 -1.25 -32.65
CA ILE A 11 32.52 -1.89 -31.36
C ILE A 11 33.47 -3.10 -31.52
N ILE A 12 33.54 -3.65 -32.73
CA ILE A 12 34.38 -4.79 -33.10
C ILE A 12 35.79 -4.41 -33.61
N ASP A 13 36.08 -3.11 -33.71
CA ASP A 13 37.37 -2.63 -34.18
C ASP A 13 38.48 -3.09 -33.21
N GLY A 14 39.54 -3.66 -33.78
CA GLY A 14 40.66 -4.23 -33.02
C GLY A 14 40.55 -5.74 -32.76
N PHE A 15 39.42 -6.40 -33.05
CA PHE A 15 39.29 -7.86 -32.88
C PHE A 15 38.60 -8.65 -34.01
N ALA A 16 37.99 -7.98 -34.99
CA ALA A 16 37.39 -8.63 -36.16
C ALA A 16 37.70 -7.89 -37.47
N LYS A 17 37.58 -8.60 -38.59
CA LYS A 17 37.68 -8.05 -39.96
C LYS A 17 36.51 -8.52 -40.82
N PHE A 18 36.12 -7.72 -41.82
CA PHE A 18 35.08 -8.11 -42.77
C PHE A 18 35.61 -9.16 -43.76
N ASP A 19 34.88 -10.26 -43.91
CA ASP A 19 35.15 -11.30 -44.91
C ASP A 19 34.19 -11.12 -46.09
N GLY A 20 34.69 -10.55 -47.18
CA GLY A 20 33.91 -10.27 -48.39
C GLY A 20 33.32 -11.51 -49.07
N ARG A 21 33.89 -12.71 -48.85
CA ARG A 21 33.32 -13.96 -49.40
C ARG A 21 32.10 -14.43 -48.60
N LYS A 22 32.12 -14.23 -47.28
CA LYS A 22 31.03 -14.63 -46.38
C LYS A 22 30.03 -13.51 -46.10
N LYS A 23 30.29 -12.30 -46.62
CA LYS A 23 29.52 -11.07 -46.38
C LYS A 23 29.24 -10.84 -44.88
N ARG A 24 30.25 -11.10 -44.02
CA ARG A 24 30.14 -10.94 -42.55
C ARG A 24 31.47 -10.65 -41.90
N TYR A 25 31.44 -10.12 -40.68
CA TYR A 25 32.64 -9.99 -39.86
C TYR A 25 33.11 -11.33 -39.30
N VAL A 26 34.43 -11.50 -39.19
CA VAL A 26 35.09 -12.70 -38.64
C VAL A 26 36.20 -12.26 -37.68
N LEU A 27 36.29 -12.92 -36.52
CA LEU A 27 37.34 -12.66 -35.51
C LEU A 27 38.75 -12.95 -36.05
N TYR A 28 39.75 -12.24 -35.54
CA TYR A 28 41.14 -12.54 -35.88
C TYR A 28 41.57 -13.93 -35.40
N PRO A 29 42.42 -14.65 -36.18
CA PRO A 29 42.91 -15.97 -35.81
C PRO A 29 43.55 -16.06 -34.42
N SER A 30 44.24 -15.01 -33.97
CA SER A 30 44.88 -14.93 -32.65
C SER A 30 43.91 -15.01 -31.48
N LEU A 31 42.66 -14.54 -31.65
CA LEU A 31 41.62 -14.51 -30.62
C LEU A 31 40.78 -15.80 -30.60
N LEU A 32 40.88 -16.63 -31.64
CA LEU A 32 40.22 -17.94 -31.69
C LEU A 32 40.89 -18.97 -30.75
N ASN A 33 42.13 -18.71 -30.34
CA ASN A 33 42.96 -19.52 -29.42
C ASN A 33 42.89 -19.08 -27.94
N ASP A 34 42.04 -18.10 -27.59
CA ASP A 34 41.86 -17.67 -26.19
C ASP A 34 41.24 -18.81 -25.34
N SER A 35 41.83 -19.08 -24.17
CA SER A 35 41.45 -20.17 -23.26
C SER A 35 40.16 -19.89 -22.48
N ASN A 36 39.58 -18.68 -22.57
CA ASN A 36 38.30 -18.33 -21.94
C ASN A 36 37.09 -18.49 -22.89
N PRO A 37 36.29 -19.57 -22.75
CA PRO A 37 35.15 -19.84 -23.62
C PRO A 37 34.00 -18.82 -23.49
N ALA A 38 33.89 -18.10 -22.37
CA ALA A 38 32.86 -17.08 -22.18
C ALA A 38 33.17 -15.82 -23.00
N ARG A 39 34.43 -15.37 -22.97
CA ARG A 39 34.90 -14.21 -23.73
C ARG A 39 34.82 -14.47 -25.25
N LYS A 40 35.15 -15.69 -25.68
CA LYS A 40 35.00 -16.11 -27.08
C LYS A 40 33.55 -16.00 -27.58
N ARG A 41 32.58 -16.41 -26.76
CA ARG A 41 31.14 -16.31 -27.09
C ARG A 41 30.64 -14.87 -27.13
N GLU A 42 31.12 -14.03 -26.22
CA GLU A 42 30.82 -12.59 -26.19
C GLU A 42 31.33 -11.90 -27.46
N LEU A 43 32.60 -12.10 -27.80
CA LEU A 43 33.21 -11.53 -29.01
C LEU A 43 32.52 -12.03 -30.29
N GLN A 44 32.17 -13.32 -30.36
CA GLN A 44 31.43 -13.86 -31.49
C GLN A 44 30.04 -13.24 -31.61
N LEU A 45 29.35 -13.01 -30.48
CA LEU A 45 28.05 -12.36 -30.49
C LEU A 45 28.15 -10.91 -30.97
N LEU A 46 29.14 -10.14 -30.51
CA LEU A 46 29.35 -8.76 -30.98
C LEU A 46 29.59 -8.67 -32.50
N VAL A 47 30.40 -9.59 -33.03
CA VAL A 47 30.68 -9.72 -34.47
C VAL A 47 29.41 -10.02 -35.26
N ASP A 48 28.58 -10.91 -34.72
CA ASP A 48 27.31 -11.29 -35.30
C ASP A 48 26.30 -10.13 -35.28
N LEU A 49 26.20 -9.41 -34.15
CA LEU A 49 25.35 -8.24 -33.99
C LEU A 49 25.76 -7.12 -34.95
N GLN A 50 27.06 -6.80 -35.04
CA GLN A 50 27.57 -5.78 -35.95
C GLN A 50 27.29 -6.13 -37.42
N THR A 51 27.43 -7.40 -37.80
CA THR A 51 27.11 -7.87 -39.15
C THR A 51 25.63 -7.63 -39.47
N GLN A 52 24.72 -8.02 -38.59
CA GLN A 52 23.28 -7.85 -38.81
C GLN A 52 22.87 -6.38 -38.82
N TRP A 53 23.47 -5.58 -37.96
CA TRP A 53 23.24 -4.14 -37.90
C TRP A 53 23.57 -3.46 -39.23
N GLU A 54 24.72 -3.76 -39.83
CA GLU A 54 25.13 -3.16 -41.11
C GLU A 54 24.24 -3.60 -42.28
N LEU A 55 23.86 -4.88 -42.33
CA LEU A 55 22.94 -5.37 -43.35
C LEU A 55 21.57 -4.66 -43.28
N LEU A 56 21.06 -4.44 -42.07
CA LEU A 56 19.79 -3.73 -41.90
C LEU A 56 19.93 -2.24 -42.17
N LEU A 57 21.08 -1.63 -41.91
CA LEU A 57 21.33 -0.22 -42.17
C LEU A 57 21.35 0.10 -43.68
N GLU A 58 21.80 -0.85 -44.52
CA GLU A 58 21.70 -0.75 -45.98
C GLU A 58 20.24 -0.80 -46.48
N ILE A 59 19.38 -1.56 -45.81
CA ILE A 59 17.98 -1.79 -46.22
C ILE A 59 17.04 -0.73 -45.63
N HIS A 60 17.28 -0.29 -44.39
CA HIS A 60 16.41 0.56 -43.60
C HIS A 60 17.15 1.78 -43.02
N PRO A 61 17.66 2.69 -43.86
CA PRO A 61 18.33 3.91 -43.39
C PRO A 61 17.32 4.86 -42.72
N GLY A 62 17.70 5.37 -41.56
CA GLY A 62 16.93 6.30 -40.73
C GLY A 62 17.25 7.78 -40.99
N ASN A 63 16.64 8.64 -40.18
CA ASN A 63 16.75 10.10 -40.36
C ASN A 63 18.09 10.63 -39.82
N ILE A 64 18.84 11.29 -40.69
CA ILE A 64 20.14 11.90 -40.39
C ILE A 64 20.09 12.93 -39.24
N ARG A 65 18.94 13.59 -39.03
CA ARG A 65 18.77 14.61 -37.98
C ARG A 65 18.94 14.05 -36.56
N PHE A 66 18.92 12.72 -36.41
CA PHE A 66 19.01 12.04 -35.12
C PHE A 66 20.46 11.71 -34.71
N VAL A 67 21.45 12.06 -35.55
CA VAL A 67 22.88 11.73 -35.38
C VAL A 67 23.66 12.89 -34.76
N GLN A 68 24.70 12.59 -33.97
CA GLN A 68 25.59 13.62 -33.40
C GLN A 68 26.27 14.45 -34.50
N SER A 69 26.38 15.77 -34.29
CA SER A 69 26.81 16.72 -35.35
C SER A 69 28.16 16.40 -35.99
N PHE A 70 28.27 16.64 -37.30
CA PHE A 70 29.48 16.51 -38.15
C PHE A 70 30.79 17.03 -37.51
N ASN A 71 30.70 18.12 -36.74
CA ASN A 71 31.86 18.76 -36.08
C ASN A 71 32.67 17.83 -35.15
N LYS A 72 32.03 16.81 -34.56
CA LYS A 72 32.71 15.86 -33.66
C LYS A 72 33.65 14.89 -34.42
N TYR A 73 33.31 14.56 -35.67
CA TYR A 73 34.10 13.65 -36.50
C TYR A 73 35.11 14.40 -37.38
N TYR A 74 34.77 15.63 -37.79
CA TYR A 74 35.62 16.47 -38.62
C TYR A 74 37.03 16.67 -38.05
N GLY A 75 37.17 16.84 -36.73
CA GLY A 75 38.47 16.99 -36.07
C GLY A 75 39.39 15.77 -36.19
N HIS A 76 38.85 14.55 -36.30
CA HIS A 76 39.63 13.32 -36.41
C HIS A 76 40.10 13.02 -37.84
N TYR A 77 39.34 13.45 -38.86
CA TYR A 77 39.65 13.19 -40.27
C TYR A 77 40.31 14.36 -41.00
N LYS A 78 40.54 15.49 -40.31
CA LYS A 78 41.20 16.69 -40.85
C LYS A 78 42.59 16.41 -41.44
N GLN A 79 43.34 15.47 -40.87
CA GLN A 79 44.67 15.06 -41.36
C GLN A 79 44.61 14.15 -42.60
N VAL A 80 43.51 13.43 -42.83
CA VAL A 80 43.32 12.53 -43.98
C VAL A 80 42.89 13.32 -45.22
N LEU A 81 42.14 14.40 -45.02
CA LEU A 81 41.68 15.30 -46.08
C LEU A 81 42.78 16.24 -46.58
N TRP A 82 43.79 16.51 -45.76
CA TRP A 82 44.97 17.32 -46.11
C TRP A 82 46.27 16.65 -45.65
N PRO A 83 46.81 15.70 -46.43
CA PRO A 83 48.17 15.21 -46.21
C PRO A 83 49.16 16.33 -46.57
N ASP A 84 50.07 16.64 -45.65
CA ASP A 84 50.94 17.83 -45.69
C ASP A 84 51.70 18.08 -47.01
N SER A 85 52.03 19.37 -47.23
CA SER A 85 52.92 19.97 -48.24
C SER A 85 52.32 20.34 -49.61
N ARG A 86 51.67 21.52 -49.67
CA ARG A 86 51.77 22.36 -50.87
C ARG A 86 52.45 23.67 -50.49
N THR A 87 53.73 23.75 -50.83
CA THR A 87 54.51 24.99 -50.86
C THR A 87 53.78 25.99 -51.74
N PHE A 88 53.27 27.08 -51.17
CA PHE A 88 52.75 28.18 -51.95
C PHE A 88 53.94 28.88 -52.64
N LEU A 89 54.17 28.58 -53.91
CA LEU A 89 54.86 29.51 -54.81
C LEU A 89 53.88 30.64 -55.10
N ALA A 90 54.11 31.80 -54.48
CA ALA A 90 53.36 33.00 -54.79
C ALA A 90 53.74 33.46 -56.21
N ILE A 91 52.95 33.04 -57.20
CA ILE A 91 52.98 33.66 -58.53
C ILE A 91 52.06 34.88 -58.48
N PRO A 92 52.53 36.07 -58.87
CA PRO A 92 51.71 37.27 -58.86
C PRO A 92 50.77 37.30 -60.09
N ASN A 93 49.46 37.22 -59.82
CA ASN A 93 48.30 37.50 -60.69
C ASN A 93 47.98 36.52 -61.86
N PRO A 94 46.72 36.50 -62.39
CA PRO A 94 45.52 37.27 -62.03
C PRO A 94 44.36 36.42 -61.45
N VAL A 95 43.43 37.11 -60.81
CA VAL A 95 42.28 36.67 -60.00
C VAL A 95 41.33 35.64 -60.64
N SER A 96 41.46 35.23 -61.90
CA SER A 96 40.50 34.30 -62.52
C SER A 96 40.77 32.81 -62.27
N PHE A 97 42.00 32.39 -61.94
CA PHE A 97 42.32 30.97 -61.76
C PHE A 97 42.08 30.47 -60.32
N ALA A 98 42.13 31.38 -59.35
CA ALA A 98 41.90 31.06 -57.94
C ALA A 98 40.43 30.68 -57.69
N ASP A 99 39.48 31.36 -58.34
CA ASP A 99 38.05 31.09 -58.20
C ASP A 99 37.64 29.73 -58.77
N GLU A 100 38.20 29.28 -59.90
CA GLU A 100 37.93 27.94 -60.47
C GLU A 100 38.49 26.80 -59.59
N LEU A 101 39.71 26.95 -59.06
CA LEU A 101 40.31 26.00 -58.12
C LEU A 101 39.55 25.96 -56.78
N TRP A 102 39.14 27.12 -56.25
CA TRP A 102 38.30 27.19 -55.04
C TRP A 102 36.90 26.62 -55.26
N LEU A 103 36.30 26.82 -56.44
CA LEU A 103 35.03 26.20 -56.82
C LEU A 103 35.16 24.69 -56.89
N LEU A 104 36.21 24.16 -57.52
CA LEU A 104 36.46 22.71 -57.58
C LEU A 104 36.69 22.12 -56.18
N GLU A 105 37.48 22.79 -55.33
CA GLU A 105 37.72 22.36 -53.95
C GLU A 105 36.45 22.43 -53.08
N SER A 106 35.63 23.48 -53.22
CA SER A 106 34.36 23.60 -52.49
C SER A 106 33.31 22.57 -52.94
N GLN A 107 33.26 22.26 -54.24
CA GLN A 107 32.39 21.21 -54.78
C GLN A 107 32.83 19.82 -54.31
N MET A 108 34.13 19.55 -54.28
CA MET A 108 34.70 18.30 -53.74
C MET A 108 34.43 18.17 -52.23
N LEU A 109 34.54 19.26 -51.46
CA LEU A 109 34.22 19.27 -50.03
C LEU A 109 32.73 19.06 -49.78
N GLY A 110 31.86 19.70 -50.58
CA GLY A 110 30.42 19.53 -50.52
C GLY A 110 29.96 18.13 -50.91
N GLN A 111 30.56 17.53 -51.94
CA GLN A 111 30.30 16.14 -52.32
C GLN A 111 30.78 15.17 -51.23
N PHE A 112 31.98 15.37 -50.71
CA PHE A 112 32.50 14.59 -49.59
C PHE A 112 31.61 14.69 -48.35
N GLN A 113 31.16 15.89 -48.01
CA GLN A 113 30.25 16.10 -46.88
C GLN A 113 28.92 15.38 -47.10
N ARG A 114 28.34 15.42 -48.31
CA ARG A 114 27.13 14.66 -48.65
C ARG A 114 27.35 13.15 -48.52
N ASP A 115 28.39 12.62 -49.16
CA ASP A 115 28.68 11.19 -49.15
C ASP A 115 29.02 10.69 -47.73
N PHE A 116 29.69 11.50 -46.90
CA PHE A 116 30.02 11.17 -45.51
C PHE A 116 28.79 11.25 -44.60
N THR A 117 27.93 12.22 -44.86
CA THR A 117 26.63 12.33 -44.19
C THR A 117 25.76 11.11 -44.53
N ASP A 118 25.77 10.63 -45.78
CA ASP A 118 25.05 9.42 -46.16
C ASP A 118 25.58 8.16 -45.45
N LYS A 119 26.90 8.04 -45.21
CA LYS A 119 27.49 6.95 -44.41
C LYS A 119 27.14 7.00 -42.91
N LEU A 120 26.72 8.16 -42.39
CA LEU A 120 26.39 8.37 -40.98
C LEU A 120 24.91 8.11 -40.65
N LYS A 121 24.06 7.78 -41.65
CA LYS A 121 22.63 7.56 -41.41
C LYS A 121 22.41 6.47 -40.35
N PRO A 122 21.57 6.74 -39.33
CA PRO A 122 21.26 5.76 -38.32
C PRO A 122 20.34 4.67 -38.91
N LEU A 123 20.07 3.61 -38.16
CA LEU A 123 19.02 2.65 -38.48
C LEU A 123 17.65 3.30 -38.23
N SER A 124 16.66 3.07 -39.10
CA SER A 124 15.29 3.53 -38.85
C SER A 124 14.60 2.74 -37.73
N ASP A 125 13.49 3.26 -37.20
CA ASP A 125 12.71 2.55 -36.17
C ASP A 125 12.24 1.17 -36.66
N GLU A 126 11.76 1.08 -37.91
CA GLU A 126 11.38 -0.21 -38.53
C GLU A 126 12.58 -1.17 -38.66
N GLY A 127 13.75 -0.63 -39.04
CA GLY A 127 14.98 -1.42 -39.11
C GLY A 127 15.43 -1.91 -37.72
N PHE A 128 15.24 -1.08 -36.70
CA PHE A 128 15.56 -1.41 -35.32
C PHE A 128 14.64 -2.50 -34.75
N ASP A 129 13.35 -2.46 -35.05
CA ASP A 129 12.40 -3.50 -34.67
C ASP A 129 12.78 -4.85 -35.30
N LYS A 130 13.16 -4.86 -36.60
CA LYS A 130 13.68 -6.06 -37.27
C LYS A 130 15.00 -6.54 -36.66
N PHE A 131 15.89 -5.64 -36.29
CA PHE A 131 17.12 -5.99 -35.58
C PHE A 131 16.80 -6.70 -34.26
N GLN A 132 15.84 -6.17 -33.49
CA GLN A 132 15.41 -6.76 -32.22
C GLN A 132 14.87 -8.18 -32.41
N GLU A 133 14.04 -8.42 -33.43
CA GLU A 133 13.52 -9.76 -33.76
C GLU A 133 14.63 -10.76 -34.10
N ILE A 134 15.59 -10.36 -34.96
CA ILE A 134 16.73 -11.18 -35.33
C ILE A 134 17.58 -11.55 -34.11
N VAL A 135 17.83 -10.58 -33.23
CA VAL A 135 18.59 -10.79 -31.99
C VAL A 135 17.87 -11.77 -31.06
N GLN A 136 16.56 -11.63 -30.88
CA GLN A 136 15.76 -12.53 -30.05
C GLN A 136 15.79 -13.98 -30.57
N ASN A 137 15.59 -14.17 -31.87
CA ASN A 137 15.64 -15.49 -32.51
C ASN A 137 17.02 -16.13 -32.41
N LYS A 138 18.08 -15.35 -32.61
CA LYS A 138 19.45 -15.85 -32.57
C LYS A 138 19.88 -16.23 -31.15
N ILE A 139 19.52 -15.42 -30.14
CA ILE A 139 19.87 -15.71 -28.75
C ILE A 139 19.10 -16.92 -28.23
N SER A 140 17.81 -17.06 -28.55
CA SER A 140 16.98 -18.19 -28.10
C SER A 140 17.48 -19.54 -28.64
N GLN A 141 18.00 -19.57 -29.87
CA GLN A 141 18.55 -20.79 -30.47
C GLN A 141 19.94 -21.15 -29.94
N ALA A 142 20.81 -20.16 -29.73
CA ALA A 142 22.23 -20.38 -29.40
C ALA A 142 22.54 -20.51 -27.90
N TYR A 143 21.71 -19.97 -27.00
CA TYR A 143 22.00 -19.91 -25.56
C TYR A 143 20.91 -20.59 -24.73
N LYS A 144 21.19 -21.82 -24.25
CA LYS A 144 20.18 -22.66 -23.57
C LYS A 144 20.13 -22.56 -22.04
N THR A 145 21.14 -21.97 -21.39
CA THR A 145 21.18 -21.87 -19.91
C THR A 145 20.93 -20.45 -19.44
N THR A 146 20.30 -20.28 -18.27
CA THR A 146 19.98 -18.96 -17.67
C THR A 146 21.22 -18.08 -17.51
N LYS A 147 22.35 -18.66 -17.12
CA LYS A 147 23.62 -17.94 -16.96
C LYS A 147 24.14 -17.41 -18.30
N THR A 148 24.09 -18.23 -19.34
CA THR A 148 24.56 -17.84 -20.69
C THR A 148 23.61 -16.85 -21.38
N LEU A 149 22.30 -16.96 -21.13
CA LEU A 149 21.28 -16.02 -21.60
C LEU A 149 21.50 -14.63 -21.00
N LYS A 150 21.70 -14.54 -19.68
CA LYS A 150 21.97 -13.27 -19.00
C LYS A 150 23.21 -12.58 -19.55
N GLN A 151 24.28 -13.34 -19.79
CA GLN A 151 25.50 -12.82 -20.40
C GLN A 151 25.28 -12.33 -21.84
N ALA A 152 24.57 -13.10 -22.67
CA ALA A 152 24.26 -12.70 -24.04
C ALA A 152 23.45 -11.38 -24.10
N TRP A 153 22.44 -11.24 -23.24
CA TRP A 153 21.64 -10.00 -23.16
C TRP A 153 22.43 -8.80 -22.62
N GLN A 154 23.41 -9.02 -21.72
CA GLN A 154 24.34 -7.97 -21.33
C GLN A 154 25.18 -7.49 -22.52
N THR A 155 25.68 -8.42 -23.35
CA THR A 155 26.43 -8.09 -24.56
C THR A 155 25.57 -7.33 -25.59
N VAL A 156 24.28 -7.69 -25.74
CA VAL A 156 23.34 -6.91 -26.59
C VAL A 156 23.15 -5.49 -26.05
N SER A 157 22.94 -5.33 -24.74
CA SER A 157 22.79 -4.00 -24.14
C SER A 157 24.06 -3.17 -24.33
N GLN A 158 25.24 -3.77 -24.21
CA GLN A 158 26.52 -3.11 -24.48
C GLN A 158 26.63 -2.66 -25.94
N PHE A 159 26.18 -3.48 -26.89
CA PHE A 159 26.14 -3.13 -28.30
C PHE A 159 25.25 -1.91 -28.56
N ILE A 160 24.02 -1.90 -28.03
CA ILE A 160 23.09 -0.77 -28.19
C ILE A 160 23.61 0.50 -27.51
N ASP A 161 24.15 0.37 -26.29
CA ASP A 161 24.74 1.51 -25.58
C ASP A 161 25.92 2.10 -26.37
N TYR A 162 26.71 1.27 -27.07
CA TYR A 162 27.75 1.73 -27.98
C TYR A 162 27.16 2.50 -29.18
N GLN A 163 26.14 1.95 -29.86
CA GLN A 163 25.51 2.64 -30.99
C GLN A 163 24.94 4.00 -30.58
N ASN A 164 24.24 4.06 -29.44
CA ASN A 164 23.69 5.30 -28.90
C ASN A 164 24.77 6.33 -28.59
N LYS A 165 25.81 5.92 -27.84
CA LYS A 165 26.87 6.82 -27.40
C LYS A 165 27.67 7.38 -28.57
N HIS A 166 27.98 6.55 -29.56
CA HIS A 166 28.85 6.92 -30.66
C HIS A 166 28.11 7.65 -31.78
N TYR A 167 26.88 7.27 -32.12
CA TYR A 167 26.20 7.77 -33.32
C TYR A 167 24.96 8.64 -33.02
N MET A 168 24.17 8.35 -31.98
CA MET A 168 22.86 8.99 -31.77
C MET A 168 22.92 10.25 -30.87
N LEU A 169 22.01 11.20 -31.11
CA LEU A 169 21.70 12.28 -30.16
C LEU A 169 20.92 11.73 -28.97
N ALA A 170 21.09 12.34 -27.79
CA ALA A 170 20.51 11.86 -26.54
C ALA A 170 18.97 11.73 -26.56
N GLU A 171 18.29 12.61 -27.31
CA GLU A 171 16.83 12.63 -27.47
C GLU A 171 16.31 11.50 -28.36
N HIS A 172 17.19 10.88 -29.15
CA HIS A 172 16.85 9.87 -30.15
C HIS A 172 17.60 8.54 -29.92
N HIS A 173 18.07 8.29 -28.70
CA HIS A 173 18.69 7.00 -28.39
C HIS A 173 17.73 5.84 -28.68
N TYR A 174 18.23 4.80 -29.32
CA TYR A 174 17.52 3.53 -29.44
C TYR A 174 17.17 3.00 -28.05
N PRO A 175 15.98 2.41 -27.87
CA PRO A 175 15.59 1.84 -26.61
C PRO A 175 16.52 0.68 -26.25
N LYS A 176 16.80 0.52 -24.95
CA LYS A 176 17.58 -0.62 -24.47
C LYS A 176 16.80 -1.89 -24.74
N ILE A 177 17.41 -2.84 -25.45
CA ILE A 177 16.84 -4.17 -25.63
C ILE A 177 17.01 -4.94 -24.33
N ILE A 178 15.93 -5.03 -23.55
CA ILE A 178 15.89 -5.77 -22.30
C ILE A 178 15.67 -7.25 -22.63
N ALA A 179 16.33 -8.14 -21.89
CA ALA A 179 16.03 -9.57 -21.98
C ALA A 179 14.51 -9.78 -21.82
N PRO A 180 13.86 -10.64 -22.63
CA PRO A 180 12.49 -11.02 -22.36
C PRO A 180 12.44 -11.47 -20.90
N GLN A 181 11.63 -10.78 -20.10
CA GLN A 181 11.44 -11.14 -18.71
C GLN A 181 11.08 -12.62 -18.69
N PRO A 182 11.63 -13.43 -17.76
CA PRO A 182 11.16 -14.79 -17.61
C PRO A 182 9.64 -14.70 -17.55
N ILE A 183 9.00 -15.37 -18.51
CA ILE A 183 7.55 -15.43 -18.61
C ILE A 183 7.07 -15.66 -17.18
N LYS A 184 6.22 -14.76 -16.66
CA LYS A 184 5.52 -14.94 -15.38
C LYS A 184 5.23 -16.41 -15.26
N PHE A 185 5.67 -17.04 -14.16
CA PHE A 185 5.53 -18.48 -13.97
C PHE A 185 4.15 -18.88 -14.46
N ASN A 186 4.06 -19.56 -15.60
CA ASN A 186 2.79 -20.08 -16.07
C ASN A 186 2.64 -21.36 -15.26
N PRO A 187 1.85 -21.34 -14.17
CA PRO A 187 1.62 -22.54 -13.41
C PRO A 187 0.57 -23.27 -14.22
N LEU A 188 0.95 -23.92 -15.32
CA LEU A 188 0.09 -24.95 -15.90
C LEU A 188 0.01 -26.03 -14.82
N ILE A 189 -0.95 -25.86 -13.92
CA ILE A 189 -1.52 -26.83 -13.00
C ILE A 189 -1.85 -28.12 -13.77
N THR A 190 -2.11 -27.94 -15.07
CA THR A 190 -2.38 -28.90 -16.14
C THR A 190 -1.08 -29.38 -16.81
N ASP A 191 -0.38 -30.32 -16.19
CA ASP A 191 0.71 -31.05 -16.86
C ASP A 191 0.15 -32.22 -17.71
N LYS A 192 0.99 -32.87 -18.54
CA LYS A 192 0.57 -34.04 -19.34
C LYS A 192 -0.02 -35.18 -18.48
N SER A 193 0.44 -35.30 -17.23
CA SER A 193 -0.05 -36.32 -16.30
C SER A 193 -1.42 -35.95 -15.73
N TRP A 194 -1.72 -34.67 -15.55
CA TRP A 194 -3.04 -34.17 -15.15
C TRP A 194 -4.09 -34.50 -16.20
N VAL A 195 -3.79 -34.32 -17.50
CA VAL A 195 -4.72 -34.72 -18.59
C VAL A 195 -4.91 -36.24 -18.63
N LYS A 196 -3.82 -37.01 -18.60
CA LYS A 196 -3.90 -38.48 -18.68
C LYS A 196 -4.70 -39.07 -17.52
N ASN A 197 -4.36 -38.71 -16.29
CA ASN A 197 -5.00 -39.26 -15.10
C ASN A 197 -6.38 -38.63 -14.85
N GLY A 198 -6.61 -37.38 -15.26
CA GLY A 198 -7.92 -36.76 -15.25
C GLY A 198 -8.94 -37.50 -16.12
N LYS A 199 -8.54 -37.93 -17.33
CA LYS A 199 -9.39 -38.80 -18.17
C LYS A 199 -9.72 -40.14 -17.52
N VAL A 200 -8.78 -40.72 -16.76
CA VAL A 200 -9.05 -41.94 -15.98
C VAL A 200 -10.06 -41.64 -14.88
N LEU A 201 -9.92 -40.52 -14.18
CA LEU A 201 -10.86 -40.09 -13.15
C LEU A 201 -12.28 -39.89 -13.70
N VAL A 202 -12.45 -39.29 -14.88
CA VAL A 202 -13.77 -39.19 -15.54
C VAL A 202 -14.41 -40.56 -15.77
N LYS A 203 -13.62 -41.58 -16.15
CA LYS A 203 -14.14 -42.96 -16.28
C LYS A 203 -14.59 -43.52 -14.94
N ILE A 204 -13.84 -43.25 -13.86
CA ILE A 204 -14.22 -43.64 -12.51
C ILE A 204 -15.53 -42.96 -12.10
N VAL A 205 -15.67 -41.65 -12.35
CA VAL A 205 -16.91 -40.92 -12.01
C VAL A 205 -18.12 -41.52 -12.72
N ARG A 206 -18.02 -41.81 -14.02
CA ARG A 206 -19.12 -42.48 -14.76
C ARG A 206 -19.48 -43.85 -14.19
N ALA A 207 -18.48 -44.64 -13.81
CA ALA A 207 -18.71 -45.93 -13.18
C ALA A 207 -19.39 -45.77 -11.80
N VAL A 208 -18.99 -44.77 -11.03
CA VAL A 208 -19.59 -44.44 -9.72
C VAL A 208 -21.04 -44.01 -9.88
N GLU A 209 -21.35 -43.12 -10.83
CA GLU A 209 -22.72 -42.68 -11.11
C GLU A 209 -23.62 -43.86 -11.50
N HIS A 210 -23.12 -44.76 -12.36
CA HIS A 210 -23.84 -45.98 -12.74
C HIS A 210 -24.10 -46.88 -11.54
N ASN A 211 -23.12 -47.06 -10.64
CA ASN A 211 -23.33 -47.84 -9.42
C ASN A 211 -24.33 -47.19 -8.47
N TRP A 212 -24.32 -45.86 -8.35
CA TRP A 212 -25.31 -45.13 -7.55
C TRP A 212 -26.73 -45.30 -8.09
N GLU A 213 -26.88 -45.50 -9.39
CA GLU A 213 -28.16 -45.79 -10.04
C GLU A 213 -28.68 -47.21 -9.74
N GLN A 214 -27.80 -48.21 -9.74
CA GLN A 214 -28.16 -49.62 -9.57
C GLN A 214 -28.28 -50.06 -8.10
N THR A 215 -27.58 -49.40 -7.18
CA THR A 215 -27.53 -49.80 -5.76
C THR A 215 -28.42 -48.90 -4.91
N ALA A 216 -29.34 -49.52 -4.16
CA ALA A 216 -30.27 -48.83 -3.26
C ALA A 216 -29.86 -48.90 -1.78
N ASP A 217 -29.23 -50.00 -1.36
CA ASP A 217 -28.84 -50.23 0.03
C ASP A 217 -27.32 -50.07 0.19
N TYR A 218 -26.91 -49.23 1.15
CA TYR A 218 -25.51 -48.95 1.44
C TYR A 218 -25.21 -49.18 2.91
N SER A 219 -24.05 -49.77 3.20
CA SER A 219 -23.54 -49.78 4.58
C SER A 219 -23.12 -48.37 5.02
N GLN A 220 -23.07 -48.12 6.33
CA GLN A 220 -22.66 -46.82 6.88
C GLN A 220 -21.25 -46.41 6.38
N ASP A 221 -20.32 -47.36 6.35
CA ASP A 221 -18.96 -47.15 5.82
C ASP A 221 -18.97 -46.78 4.32
N GLN A 222 -19.88 -47.36 3.53
CA GLN A 222 -20.04 -47.01 2.12
C GLN A 222 -20.62 -45.60 1.96
N ILE A 223 -21.62 -45.22 2.77
CA ILE A 223 -22.19 -43.86 2.76
C ILE A 223 -21.10 -42.82 3.06
N ILE A 224 -20.24 -43.07 4.06
CA ILE A 224 -19.11 -42.19 4.38
C ILE A 224 -18.11 -42.15 3.22
N GLY A 225 -17.79 -43.31 2.62
CA GLY A 225 -16.91 -43.39 1.46
C GLY A 225 -17.42 -42.58 0.26
N TRP A 226 -18.72 -42.63 -0.01
CA TRP A 226 -19.35 -41.85 -1.08
C TRP A 226 -19.46 -40.37 -0.76
N LEU A 227 -19.67 -39.99 0.50
CA LEU A 227 -19.61 -38.60 0.95
C LEU A 227 -18.19 -38.01 0.80
N ILE A 228 -17.16 -38.79 1.11
CA ILE A 228 -15.75 -38.41 0.87
C ILE A 228 -15.51 -38.23 -0.64
N PHE A 229 -15.95 -39.21 -1.45
CA PHE A 229 -15.81 -39.15 -2.89
C PHE A 229 -16.49 -37.90 -3.47
N SER A 230 -17.73 -37.60 -3.05
CA SER A 230 -18.45 -36.43 -3.52
C SER A 230 -17.80 -35.12 -3.11
N GLY A 231 -17.28 -35.02 -1.88
CA GLY A 231 -16.54 -33.85 -1.42
C GLY A 231 -15.28 -33.57 -2.25
N ILE A 232 -14.58 -34.62 -2.71
CA ILE A 232 -13.39 -34.48 -3.56
C ILE A 232 -13.77 -34.12 -5.02
N VAL A 233 -14.75 -34.83 -5.58
CA VAL A 233 -15.06 -34.76 -7.03
C VAL A 233 -15.99 -33.60 -7.38
N TYR A 234 -16.94 -33.26 -6.50
CA TYR A 234 -17.91 -32.19 -6.73
C TYR A 234 -17.67 -30.98 -5.82
N GLY A 235 -17.19 -31.20 -4.59
CA GLY A 235 -16.91 -30.14 -3.62
C GLY A 235 -15.54 -29.48 -3.73
N GLY A 236 -14.61 -30.07 -4.48
CA GLY A 236 -13.24 -29.55 -4.63
C GLY A 236 -12.43 -29.55 -3.33
N ILE A 237 -12.75 -30.43 -2.37
CA ILE A 237 -12.06 -30.52 -1.08
C ILE A 237 -10.79 -31.37 -1.21
N ASN A 238 -9.78 -30.83 -1.89
CA ASN A 238 -8.64 -31.60 -2.40
C ASN A 238 -7.35 -31.44 -1.57
N GLU A 239 -7.46 -30.90 -0.36
CA GLU A 239 -6.43 -30.87 0.67
C GLU A 239 -6.80 -31.86 1.78
N VAL A 240 -5.87 -32.75 2.14
CA VAL A 240 -6.16 -33.87 3.06
C VAL A 240 -6.67 -33.40 4.42
N GLN A 241 -6.00 -32.42 5.03
CA GLN A 241 -6.37 -31.91 6.35
C GLN A 241 -7.70 -31.15 6.30
N MET A 242 -7.94 -30.41 5.21
CA MET A 242 -9.21 -29.72 4.96
C MET A 242 -10.35 -30.71 4.78
N LEU A 243 -10.14 -31.82 4.07
CA LEU A 243 -11.12 -32.89 3.86
C LEU A 243 -11.49 -33.58 5.17
N GLN A 244 -10.51 -33.85 6.03
CA GLN A 244 -10.75 -34.40 7.36
C GLN A 244 -11.58 -33.44 8.22
N GLY A 245 -11.18 -32.15 8.30
CA GLY A 245 -11.93 -31.15 9.04
C GLY A 245 -13.35 -30.97 8.52
N TRP A 246 -13.51 -30.87 7.20
CA TRP A 246 -14.80 -30.75 6.53
C TRP A 246 -15.73 -31.92 6.86
N LEU A 247 -15.23 -33.16 6.75
CA LEU A 247 -16.02 -34.35 7.05
C LEU A 247 -16.43 -34.36 8.53
N THR A 248 -15.50 -34.11 9.45
CA THR A 248 -15.80 -34.04 10.89
C THR A 248 -16.92 -33.05 11.19
N SER A 249 -16.82 -31.82 10.67
CA SER A 249 -17.83 -30.78 10.93
C SER A 249 -19.19 -31.10 10.29
N LEU A 250 -19.22 -31.77 9.12
CA LEU A 250 -20.48 -32.22 8.52
C LEU A 250 -21.17 -33.30 9.37
N LEU A 251 -20.43 -34.32 9.80
CA LEU A 251 -20.99 -35.41 10.61
C LEU A 251 -21.48 -34.88 11.96
N ALA A 252 -20.77 -33.91 12.55
CA ALA A 252 -21.14 -33.24 13.80
C ALA A 252 -22.31 -32.25 13.68
N LYS A 253 -22.90 -32.07 12.49
CA LYS A 253 -23.96 -31.08 12.21
C LYS A 253 -23.55 -29.62 12.51
N GLU A 254 -22.27 -29.26 12.34
CA GLU A 254 -21.75 -27.90 12.55
C GLU A 254 -21.97 -26.97 11.35
N TYR A 255 -22.80 -27.37 10.39
CA TYR A 255 -23.12 -26.59 9.21
C TYR A 255 -24.23 -25.56 9.50
N GLN A 256 -24.14 -24.40 8.85
CA GLN A 256 -25.08 -23.29 9.04
C GLN A 256 -25.70 -22.82 7.72
N PRO A 257 -26.92 -22.24 7.76
CA PRO A 257 -27.52 -21.60 6.61
C PRO A 257 -26.65 -20.47 6.08
N PHE A 258 -26.58 -20.37 4.76
CA PHE A 258 -25.88 -19.31 4.05
C PHE A 258 -26.76 -18.76 2.91
N ILE A 259 -26.29 -17.70 2.26
CA ILE A 259 -27.05 -16.97 1.24
C ILE A 259 -27.51 -17.86 0.08
N LYS A 260 -28.61 -17.47 -0.57
CA LYS A 260 -29.16 -18.15 -1.76
C LYS A 260 -29.30 -19.66 -1.54
N GLU A 261 -29.86 -20.04 -0.39
CA GLU A 261 -30.20 -21.41 0.00
C GLU A 261 -29.01 -22.37 -0.04
N ARG A 262 -27.83 -21.87 0.33
CA ARG A 262 -26.62 -22.66 0.50
C ARG A 262 -26.41 -23.02 1.96
N ILE A 263 -25.59 -24.03 2.17
CA ILE A 263 -25.13 -24.47 3.48
C ILE A 263 -23.62 -24.28 3.51
N MET A 264 -23.13 -23.72 4.61
CA MET A 264 -21.71 -23.44 4.79
C MET A 264 -21.22 -24.08 6.10
N VAL A 265 -19.98 -24.55 6.09
CA VAL A 265 -19.29 -25.07 7.27
C VAL A 265 -17.96 -24.35 7.45
N SER A 266 -17.50 -24.21 8.70
CA SER A 266 -16.24 -23.55 9.06
C SER A 266 -15.31 -24.56 9.75
N PRO A 267 -14.80 -25.60 9.05
CA PRO A 267 -13.99 -26.63 9.69
C PRO A 267 -12.68 -26.06 10.23
N ARG A 268 -12.40 -26.39 11.49
CA ARG A 268 -11.12 -26.14 12.15
C ARG A 268 -10.27 -27.42 12.10
N PHE A 269 -9.10 -27.36 11.47
CA PHE A 269 -8.24 -28.53 11.29
C PHE A 269 -6.76 -28.22 11.56
N VAL A 270 -6.00 -29.24 11.96
CA VAL A 270 -4.57 -29.11 12.27
C VAL A 270 -3.77 -29.03 10.96
N GLN A 271 -2.85 -28.07 10.89
CA GLN A 271 -1.95 -27.92 9.74
C GLN A 271 -0.52 -27.60 10.21
N LYS A 272 0.47 -28.36 9.72
CA LYS A 272 1.81 -28.40 10.33
C LYS A 272 2.61 -27.09 10.23
N ARG A 273 2.39 -26.29 9.19
CA ARG A 273 3.26 -25.16 8.83
C ARG A 273 2.53 -23.85 8.58
N PHE A 274 1.22 -23.83 8.66
CA PHE A 274 0.39 -22.68 8.30
C PHE A 274 -0.95 -22.75 9.03
N GLY A 275 -1.50 -21.62 9.49
CA GLY A 275 -2.80 -21.56 10.13
C GLY A 275 -3.15 -20.15 10.62
N ASN A 276 -4.38 -19.94 11.10
CA ASN A 276 -4.83 -18.69 11.70
C ASN A 276 -4.81 -18.71 13.24
N GLU A 277 -4.75 -19.90 13.83
CA GLU A 277 -4.78 -20.09 15.28
C GLU A 277 -3.60 -20.96 15.73
N ARG A 278 -3.06 -20.66 16.91
CA ARG A 278 -2.06 -21.49 17.59
C ARG A 278 -2.61 -21.89 18.95
N GLU A 279 -2.49 -23.17 19.28
CA GLU A 279 -2.85 -23.68 20.60
C GLU A 279 -1.89 -23.16 21.65
N GLU A 280 -2.42 -22.62 22.76
CA GLU A 280 -1.61 -22.10 23.86
C GLU A 280 -0.73 -23.21 24.45
N GLY A 281 0.57 -22.92 24.60
CA GLY A 281 1.55 -23.88 25.12
C GLY A 281 1.94 -25.01 24.16
N SER A 282 1.54 -24.95 22.88
CA SER A 282 1.77 -26.01 21.88
C SER A 282 2.27 -25.45 20.54
N ASP A 283 3.06 -26.26 19.82
CA ASP A 283 3.53 -25.92 18.47
C ASP A 283 2.47 -26.22 17.38
N LYS A 284 1.31 -26.78 17.77
CA LYS A 284 0.23 -27.09 16.85
C LYS A 284 -0.45 -25.82 16.34
N LEU A 285 -0.57 -25.75 15.02
CA LEU A 285 -1.32 -24.71 14.31
C LEU A 285 -2.63 -25.28 13.80
N TYR A 286 -3.67 -24.46 13.88
CA TYR A 286 -4.97 -24.74 13.32
C TYR A 286 -5.29 -23.74 12.22
N ASN A 287 -5.96 -24.24 11.18
CA ASN A 287 -6.50 -23.44 10.10
C ASN A 287 -8.02 -23.60 10.09
N THR A 288 -8.71 -22.49 9.83
CA THR A 288 -10.16 -22.46 9.65
C THR A 288 -10.46 -21.91 8.27
N LYS A 289 -11.38 -22.54 7.53
CA LYS A 289 -11.79 -22.10 6.20
C LYS A 289 -13.31 -22.12 6.11
N GLN A 290 -13.91 -21.10 5.50
CA GLN A 290 -15.34 -21.11 5.18
C GLN A 290 -15.57 -21.88 3.87
N ILE A 291 -16.41 -22.91 3.92
CA ILE A 291 -16.64 -23.84 2.81
C ILE A 291 -18.14 -23.95 2.52
N VAL A 292 -18.55 -23.68 1.28
CA VAL A 292 -19.89 -24.04 0.80
C VAL A 292 -19.91 -25.54 0.51
N VAL A 293 -20.90 -26.25 1.03
CA VAL A 293 -21.08 -27.68 0.78
C VAL A 293 -21.74 -27.88 -0.57
N ASP A 294 -21.14 -28.67 -1.46
CA ASP A 294 -21.73 -28.98 -2.76
C ASP A 294 -23.00 -29.82 -2.63
N MET A 295 -23.85 -29.78 -3.66
CA MET A 295 -25.19 -30.37 -3.58
C MET A 295 -25.18 -31.90 -3.66
N VAL A 296 -24.15 -32.52 -4.26
CA VAL A 296 -24.04 -33.99 -4.31
C VAL A 296 -23.63 -34.52 -2.94
N SER A 297 -22.68 -33.86 -2.28
CA SER A 297 -22.32 -34.16 -0.89
C SER A 297 -23.50 -33.94 0.06
N GLN A 298 -24.33 -32.91 -0.17
CA GLN A 298 -25.57 -32.72 0.57
C GLN A 298 -26.53 -33.93 0.44
N CYS A 299 -26.64 -34.54 -0.74
CA CYS A 299 -27.45 -35.75 -0.93
C CYS A 299 -26.94 -36.92 -0.07
N TRP A 300 -25.63 -37.17 -0.08
CA TRP A 300 -25.00 -38.23 0.73
C TRP A 300 -25.05 -37.93 2.22
N LEU A 301 -24.92 -36.67 2.62
CA LEU A 301 -25.06 -36.24 4.01
C LEU A 301 -26.47 -36.49 4.54
N MET A 302 -27.51 -36.27 3.73
CA MET A 302 -28.88 -36.62 4.08
C MET A 302 -29.04 -38.13 4.31
N ASN A 303 -28.40 -38.96 3.48
CA ASN A 303 -28.42 -40.41 3.65
C ASN A 303 -27.76 -40.81 4.98
N TYR A 304 -26.60 -40.22 5.29
CA TYR A 304 -25.88 -40.46 6.53
C TYR A 304 -26.75 -40.15 7.76
N HIS A 305 -27.40 -38.98 7.80
CA HIS A 305 -28.23 -38.60 8.94
C HIS A 305 -29.50 -39.44 9.10
N LYS A 306 -30.01 -40.07 8.05
CA LYS A 306 -31.13 -41.02 8.12
C LYS A 306 -30.72 -42.39 8.68
N SER A 307 -29.49 -42.81 8.41
CA SER A 307 -29.00 -44.15 8.71
C SER A 307 -28.14 -44.24 9.98
N SER A 308 -27.68 -43.12 10.54
CA SER A 308 -26.71 -43.09 11.64
C SER A 308 -27.28 -42.56 12.96
N SER A 309 -26.88 -43.18 14.07
CA SER A 309 -27.21 -42.67 15.41
C SER A 309 -26.17 -41.65 15.92
N PRO A 310 -26.54 -40.76 16.88
CA PRO A 310 -25.59 -39.81 17.48
C PRO A 310 -24.37 -40.47 18.15
N ALA A 311 -24.57 -41.65 18.77
CA ALA A 311 -23.52 -42.39 19.45
C ALA A 311 -22.48 -42.95 18.45
N GLU A 312 -22.94 -43.53 17.35
CA GLU A 312 -22.09 -44.00 16.25
C GLU A 312 -21.31 -42.84 15.62
N THR A 313 -21.99 -41.70 15.40
CA THR A 313 -21.38 -40.50 14.80
C THR A 313 -20.18 -40.04 15.65
N THR A 314 -20.36 -39.97 16.97
CA THR A 314 -19.29 -39.62 17.90
C THR A 314 -18.12 -40.60 17.81
N HIS A 315 -18.42 -41.90 17.71
CA HIS A 315 -17.39 -42.95 17.59
C HIS A 315 -16.61 -42.86 16.28
N ILE A 316 -17.28 -42.58 15.16
CA ILE A 316 -16.68 -42.41 13.85
C ILE A 316 -15.74 -41.20 13.84
N ILE A 317 -16.20 -40.05 14.36
CA ILE A 317 -15.41 -38.82 14.45
C ILE A 317 -14.15 -39.05 15.29
N ALA A 318 -14.25 -39.71 16.43
CA ALA A 318 -13.11 -39.98 17.31
C ALA A 318 -12.01 -40.85 16.65
N LYS A 319 -12.38 -41.70 15.70
CA LYS A 319 -11.47 -42.58 14.94
C LYS A 319 -11.03 -42.01 13.59
N LEU A 320 -11.51 -40.82 13.21
CA LEU A 320 -11.28 -40.26 11.88
C LEU A 320 -9.82 -39.78 11.73
N SER A 321 -9.07 -40.46 10.86
CA SER A 321 -7.69 -40.13 10.51
C SER A 321 -7.50 -40.10 8.99
N GLU A 322 -6.36 -39.57 8.52
CA GLU A 322 -5.99 -39.61 7.09
C GLU A 322 -6.05 -41.04 6.52
N ASP A 323 -5.52 -42.02 7.26
CA ASP A 323 -5.55 -43.43 6.85
C ASP A 323 -6.98 -43.96 6.80
N LYS A 324 -7.84 -43.57 7.74
CA LYS A 324 -9.23 -44.01 7.76
C LYS A 324 -10.05 -43.43 6.61
N ILE A 325 -9.84 -42.15 6.27
CA ILE A 325 -10.43 -41.51 5.08
C ILE A 325 -10.00 -42.25 3.81
N LYS A 326 -8.71 -42.55 3.69
CA LYS A 326 -8.17 -43.32 2.57
C LYS A 326 -8.78 -44.73 2.50
N GLN A 327 -8.97 -45.39 3.65
CA GLN A 327 -9.62 -46.71 3.72
C GLN A 327 -11.06 -46.65 3.22
N TYR A 328 -11.89 -45.72 3.70
CA TYR A 328 -13.27 -45.57 3.23
C TYR A 328 -13.35 -45.34 1.72
N LEU A 329 -12.52 -44.44 1.18
CA LEU A 329 -12.48 -44.18 -0.26
C LEU A 329 -12.01 -45.40 -1.05
N THR A 330 -10.97 -46.10 -0.57
CA THR A 330 -10.43 -47.28 -1.26
C THR A 330 -11.43 -48.41 -1.26
N MET A 331 -12.17 -48.61 -0.16
CA MET A 331 -13.21 -49.63 -0.04
C MET A 331 -14.27 -49.44 -1.13
N VAL A 332 -14.89 -48.24 -1.21
CA VAL A 332 -15.97 -47.99 -2.17
C VAL A 332 -15.52 -48.00 -3.63
N LEU A 333 -14.27 -47.59 -3.91
CA LEU A 333 -13.76 -47.56 -5.29
C LEU A 333 -13.21 -48.91 -5.76
N SER A 334 -12.55 -49.69 -4.89
CA SER A 334 -11.90 -50.93 -5.30
C SER A 334 -12.88 -51.98 -5.80
N ASP A 335 -14.03 -52.10 -5.14
CA ASP A 335 -15.07 -53.08 -5.50
C ASP A 335 -15.68 -52.74 -6.88
N LEU A 336 -15.69 -51.46 -7.22
CA LEU A 336 -16.26 -50.93 -8.47
C LEU A 336 -15.30 -51.01 -9.67
N ILE A 337 -14.01 -50.70 -9.46
CA ILE A 337 -13.05 -50.52 -10.56
C ILE A 337 -12.26 -51.78 -10.92
N LYS A 338 -12.15 -52.76 -10.01
CA LYS A 338 -11.49 -54.05 -10.28
C LYS A 338 -12.08 -54.77 -11.50
N PRO A 339 -13.42 -54.89 -11.65
CA PRO A 339 -14.03 -55.49 -12.84
C PRO A 339 -13.77 -54.71 -14.14
N LEU A 340 -13.52 -53.41 -14.05
CA LEU A 340 -13.31 -52.51 -15.18
C LEU A 340 -11.85 -52.42 -15.64
N ASN A 341 -10.94 -53.11 -14.95
CA ASN A 341 -9.49 -53.07 -15.19
C ASN A 341 -8.92 -51.63 -15.19
N ILE A 342 -9.42 -50.78 -14.27
CA ILE A 342 -8.97 -49.40 -14.09
C ILE A 342 -8.06 -49.34 -12.85
N ASP A 343 -6.81 -48.91 -13.05
CA ASP A 343 -5.87 -48.69 -11.94
C ASP A 343 -6.25 -47.45 -11.12
N LEU A 344 -6.47 -47.62 -9.82
CA LEU A 344 -6.71 -46.50 -8.91
C LEU A 344 -5.41 -45.70 -8.70
N PRO A 345 -5.38 -44.39 -8.99
CA PRO A 345 -4.22 -43.58 -8.66
C PRO A 345 -4.04 -43.51 -7.13
N PRO A 346 -2.79 -43.37 -6.64
CA PRO A 346 -2.52 -43.10 -5.23
C PRO A 346 -3.36 -41.94 -4.69
N PHE A 347 -3.82 -42.00 -3.44
CA PHE A 347 -4.74 -41.03 -2.83
C PHE A 347 -4.37 -39.55 -3.10
N LEU A 348 -3.12 -39.15 -2.85
CA LEU A 348 -2.67 -37.77 -3.12
C LEU A 348 -2.75 -37.37 -4.61
N ARG A 349 -2.54 -38.33 -5.52
CA ARG A 349 -2.72 -38.11 -6.96
C ARG A 349 -4.21 -38.04 -7.32
N PHE A 350 -5.05 -38.85 -6.69
CA PHE A 350 -6.51 -38.78 -6.86
C PHE A 350 -7.03 -37.38 -6.49
N LEU A 351 -6.66 -36.85 -5.31
CA LEU A 351 -6.98 -35.48 -4.89
C LEU A 351 -6.48 -34.44 -5.90
N ARG A 352 -5.23 -34.58 -6.36
CA ARG A 352 -4.64 -33.64 -7.33
C ARG A 352 -5.42 -33.62 -8.66
N TYR A 353 -5.78 -34.78 -9.20
CA TYR A 353 -6.38 -34.91 -10.53
C TYR A 353 -7.91 -34.80 -10.54
N ALA A 354 -8.56 -34.84 -9.38
CA ALA A 354 -10.00 -34.58 -9.27
C ALA A 354 -10.40 -33.21 -9.86
N SER A 355 -9.48 -32.24 -9.80
CA SER A 355 -9.64 -30.93 -10.47
C SER A 355 -9.96 -30.99 -11.97
N TYR A 356 -9.48 -32.01 -12.68
CA TYR A 356 -9.85 -32.23 -14.08
C TYR A 356 -11.35 -32.37 -14.31
N TYR A 357 -12.07 -32.95 -13.34
CA TYR A 357 -13.50 -33.18 -13.46
C TYR A 357 -14.28 -31.90 -13.19
N TRP A 358 -14.08 -31.29 -12.01
CA TRP A 358 -14.88 -30.14 -11.61
C TRP A 358 -14.50 -28.82 -12.30
N GLU A 359 -13.29 -28.69 -12.85
CA GLU A 359 -12.95 -27.58 -13.77
C GLU A 359 -13.69 -27.69 -15.11
N GLY A 360 -14.17 -28.88 -15.46
CA GLY A 360 -14.90 -29.16 -16.70
C GLY A 360 -16.41 -29.24 -16.56
N LEU A 361 -16.97 -28.96 -15.38
CA LEU A 361 -18.42 -28.92 -15.16
C LEU A 361 -18.99 -27.63 -15.74
N ASP A 362 -20.16 -27.74 -16.39
CA ASP A 362 -20.88 -26.57 -16.90
C ASP A 362 -21.26 -25.64 -15.74
N ASP A 363 -21.19 -24.32 -15.97
CA ASP A 363 -21.39 -23.25 -14.99
C ASP A 363 -20.43 -23.23 -13.77
N ALA A 364 -19.42 -24.10 -13.73
CA ALA A 364 -18.33 -24.04 -12.76
C ALA A 364 -17.25 -23.01 -13.19
N ASP A 365 -17.61 -21.72 -13.20
CA ASP A 365 -16.68 -20.62 -13.53
C ASP A 365 -15.69 -20.37 -12.39
N ILE A 366 -14.68 -21.24 -12.28
CA ILE A 366 -13.58 -21.17 -11.29
C ILE A 366 -12.25 -20.85 -11.98
N ASP A 367 -11.53 -19.88 -11.44
CA ASP A 367 -10.24 -19.50 -12.01
C ASP A 367 -9.07 -20.37 -11.50
N HIS A 368 -7.96 -20.38 -12.23
CA HIS A 368 -6.83 -21.25 -11.91
C HIS A 368 -6.16 -20.97 -10.54
N ALA A 369 -6.23 -19.74 -10.03
CA ALA A 369 -5.72 -19.44 -8.70
C ALA A 369 -6.60 -20.07 -7.62
N SER A 370 -7.93 -19.97 -7.77
CA SER A 370 -8.89 -20.64 -6.89
C SER A 370 -8.78 -22.17 -6.97
N VAL A 371 -8.50 -22.71 -8.16
CA VAL A 371 -8.16 -24.14 -8.33
C VAL A 371 -6.95 -24.51 -7.48
N GLY A 372 -5.90 -23.68 -7.52
CA GLY A 372 -4.70 -23.85 -6.70
C GLY A 372 -5.01 -23.81 -5.20
N VAL A 373 -5.92 -22.94 -4.75
CA VAL A 373 -6.38 -22.87 -3.35
C VAL A 373 -7.07 -24.17 -2.92
N LEU A 374 -8.02 -24.67 -3.73
CA LEU A 374 -8.77 -25.90 -3.42
C LEU A 374 -7.89 -27.16 -3.39
N ARG A 375 -6.80 -27.16 -4.17
CA ARG A 375 -5.78 -28.23 -4.19
C ARG A 375 -4.73 -28.10 -3.08
N GLY A 376 -4.80 -27.09 -2.23
CA GLY A 376 -3.78 -26.81 -1.21
C GLY A 376 -2.42 -26.40 -1.78
N MET A 377 -2.37 -25.88 -3.03
CA MET A 377 -1.15 -25.35 -3.64
C MET A 377 -0.84 -23.92 -3.16
N HIS A 378 -1.87 -23.17 -2.79
CA HIS A 378 -1.74 -21.84 -2.18
C HIS A 378 -2.20 -21.91 -0.73
N ASN A 379 -1.33 -21.50 0.19
CA ASN A 379 -1.72 -21.31 1.58
C ASN A 379 -2.75 -20.17 1.64
N THR A 380 -3.80 -20.37 2.43
CA THR A 380 -4.80 -19.36 2.76
C THR A 380 -5.49 -19.78 4.05
N ALA A 381 -5.96 -18.79 4.81
CA ALA A 381 -6.75 -18.98 6.01
C ALA A 381 -8.02 -18.14 5.91
N GLY A 382 -9.14 -18.69 6.33
CA GLY A 382 -10.37 -17.94 6.55
C GLY A 382 -10.41 -17.31 7.94
N LEU A 383 -11.56 -16.74 8.28
CA LEU A 383 -11.84 -16.28 9.64
C LEU A 383 -12.08 -17.48 10.58
N SER A 384 -11.89 -17.30 11.89
CA SER A 384 -12.40 -18.29 12.85
C SER A 384 -13.93 -18.38 12.77
N THR A 385 -14.51 -19.47 13.27
CA THR A 385 -15.99 -19.62 13.27
C THR A 385 -16.68 -18.47 13.98
N GLN A 386 -16.10 -18.01 15.10
CA GLN A 386 -16.63 -16.90 15.89
C GLN A 386 -16.44 -15.56 15.18
N ASP A 387 -15.25 -15.29 14.64
CA ASP A 387 -14.97 -14.04 13.92
C ASP A 387 -15.82 -13.91 12.66
N PHE A 388 -16.06 -15.01 11.94
CA PHE A 388 -16.94 -15.01 10.78
C PHE A 388 -18.40 -14.74 11.17
N TYR A 389 -18.85 -15.29 12.31
CA TYR A 389 -20.17 -15.00 12.84
C TYR A 389 -20.33 -13.51 13.20
N TRP A 390 -19.36 -12.92 13.89
CA TRP A 390 -19.37 -11.50 14.22
C TRP A 390 -19.28 -10.62 12.98
N PHE A 391 -18.42 -10.96 12.03
CA PHE A 391 -18.34 -10.27 10.74
C PHE A 391 -19.71 -10.15 10.05
N LEU A 392 -20.55 -11.18 10.14
CA LEU A 392 -21.87 -11.20 9.52
C LEU A 392 -22.99 -10.56 10.37
N ASN A 393 -22.91 -10.65 11.70
CA ASN A 393 -24.05 -10.40 12.59
C ASN A 393 -23.82 -9.37 13.70
N GLN A 394 -22.60 -8.85 13.87
CA GLN A 394 -22.28 -7.91 14.94
C GLN A 394 -23.08 -6.61 14.76
N LYS A 395 -23.64 -6.13 15.87
CA LYS A 395 -24.42 -4.89 15.92
C LYS A 395 -23.58 -3.76 16.52
N TYR A 396 -23.81 -2.56 15.99
CA TYR A 396 -23.14 -1.34 16.44
C TYR A 396 -24.17 -0.28 16.82
N GLN A 397 -23.87 0.50 17.86
CA GLN A 397 -24.68 1.62 18.31
C GLN A 397 -23.82 2.89 18.36
N HIS A 398 -24.40 4.01 17.91
CA HIS A 398 -23.72 5.30 17.92
C HIS A 398 -23.74 5.91 19.32
N THR A 399 -22.62 6.48 19.75
CA THR A 399 -22.55 7.24 21.00
C THR A 399 -22.40 8.73 20.71
N ASN A 400 -23.16 9.57 21.42
CA ASN A 400 -23.15 11.03 21.19
C ASN A 400 -22.05 11.76 21.99
N GLU A 401 -21.16 11.03 22.65
CA GLU A 401 -20.10 11.63 23.47
C GLU A 401 -18.94 12.13 22.59
N PRO A 402 -18.51 13.40 22.73
CA PRO A 402 -17.36 13.90 21.99
C PRO A 402 -16.06 13.30 22.51
N TYR A 403 -15.16 12.94 21.61
CA TYR A 403 -13.83 12.44 21.96
C TYR A 403 -12.87 13.56 22.30
N ASP A 404 -12.23 13.46 23.46
CA ASP A 404 -11.08 14.29 23.79
C ASP A 404 -9.84 13.76 23.07
N LEU A 405 -9.49 14.42 21.96
CA LEU A 405 -8.33 14.07 21.14
C LEU A 405 -7.02 14.24 21.90
N GLU A 406 -6.92 15.06 22.96
CA GLU A 406 -5.67 15.21 23.72
C GLU A 406 -5.25 13.87 24.33
N HIS A 407 -6.18 13.04 24.81
CA HIS A 407 -5.87 11.70 25.34
C HIS A 407 -5.41 10.71 24.26
N ILE A 408 -5.86 10.90 23.02
CA ILE A 408 -5.48 10.04 21.89
C ILE A 408 -4.11 10.47 21.34
N LEU A 409 -3.89 11.79 21.22
CA LEU A 409 -2.67 12.43 20.72
C LEU A 409 -1.52 12.38 21.72
N THR A 410 -1.79 12.37 23.03
CA THR A 410 -0.75 12.25 24.05
C THR A 410 -0.24 10.80 24.16
N LEU A 411 1.08 10.66 24.13
CA LEU A 411 1.75 9.41 24.47
C LEU A 411 1.64 9.18 25.98
N SER A 412 0.93 8.14 26.40
CA SER A 412 1.22 7.49 27.68
C SER A 412 2.42 6.55 27.51
N ILE A 413 3.61 7.11 27.21
CA ILE A 413 4.90 6.41 27.30
C ILE A 413 5.94 7.37 27.87
N SER A 414 6.65 6.90 28.89
CA SER A 414 7.69 7.54 29.69
C SER A 414 8.62 8.49 28.94
N LYS A 415 8.85 9.65 29.57
CA LYS A 415 9.88 10.66 29.24
C LYS A 415 11.16 10.02 28.68
N ASN A 416 11.50 10.35 27.43
CA ASN A 416 12.79 10.94 27.05
C ASN A 416 12.81 11.21 25.53
N SER A 417 12.49 12.43 25.14
CA SER A 417 12.81 12.95 23.80
C SER A 417 13.78 14.11 23.95
N THR A 418 15.06 13.85 23.68
CA THR A 418 16.04 14.91 23.49
C THR A 418 15.90 15.42 22.05
N ASN A 419 15.65 16.72 21.91
CA ASN A 419 15.53 17.46 20.65
C ASN A 419 16.64 17.09 19.65
N GLN A 420 16.28 16.42 18.55
CA GLN A 420 17.12 16.36 17.36
C GLN A 420 16.60 17.36 16.32
N LYS A 421 17.40 18.41 16.12
CA LYS A 421 17.23 19.40 15.06
C LYS A 421 17.29 18.73 13.69
N GLU A 422 16.33 19.06 12.84
CA GLU A 422 16.29 18.76 11.42
C GLU A 422 17.61 19.17 10.75
N LYS A 423 18.37 18.19 10.24
CA LYS A 423 19.40 18.43 9.24
C LYS A 423 18.84 18.07 7.87
N THR A 424 18.39 19.11 7.17
CA THR A 424 18.26 19.14 5.72
C THR A 424 19.64 19.01 5.10
N ASN A 425 19.86 17.93 4.34
CA ASN A 425 20.68 17.84 3.12
C ASN A 425 21.17 16.41 2.94
N LEU A 426 20.52 15.63 2.07
CA LEU A 426 21.18 14.53 1.38
C LEU A 426 20.72 14.51 -0.07
N SER A 427 21.70 14.80 -0.93
CA SER A 427 21.60 14.89 -2.37
C SER A 427 21.03 13.61 -2.99
N THR A 428 20.05 13.80 -3.85
CA THR A 428 19.56 12.82 -4.83
C THR A 428 20.67 12.48 -5.82
N LYS A 429 21.41 11.39 -5.55
CA LYS A 429 22.11 10.63 -6.60
C LYS A 429 21.52 9.23 -6.66
N LYS A 430 20.81 8.97 -7.76
CA LYS A 430 20.44 7.63 -8.22
C LYS A 430 21.73 6.83 -8.42
N ILE A 431 22.02 5.92 -7.50
CA ILE A 431 22.93 4.81 -7.72
C ILE A 431 22.21 3.56 -7.21
N GLU A 432 22.03 2.60 -8.11
CA GLU A 432 21.63 1.25 -7.75
C GLU A 432 22.68 0.65 -6.79
N VAL A 433 22.24 0.02 -5.69
CA VAL A 433 22.98 -0.95 -4.84
C VAL A 433 23.80 -0.39 -3.65
N ARG A 434 23.38 -0.83 -2.43
CA ARG A 434 23.91 -0.67 -1.03
C ARG A 434 23.71 0.68 -0.32
N LYS A 435 22.91 0.67 0.76
CA LYS A 435 22.68 1.80 1.69
C LYS A 435 23.76 1.96 2.77
N SER A 436 24.51 0.89 3.08
CA SER A 436 25.60 0.89 4.05
C SER A 436 26.70 -0.09 3.65
N ASP A 437 27.96 0.30 3.85
CA ASP A 437 29.15 -0.54 3.63
C ASP A 437 29.56 -1.35 4.87
N LEU A 438 28.80 -1.27 5.96
CA LEU A 438 29.09 -1.90 7.24
C LEU A 438 29.40 -3.40 7.11
N ILE A 439 28.61 -4.17 6.35
CA ILE A 439 28.81 -5.62 6.19
C ILE A 439 30.10 -5.94 5.43
N VAL A 440 30.43 -5.14 4.41
CA VAL A 440 31.67 -5.30 3.63
C VAL A 440 32.86 -5.05 4.53
N ASN A 441 32.79 -4.00 5.32
CA ASN A 441 33.81 -3.63 6.27
C ASN A 441 33.97 -4.70 7.36
N LEU A 442 32.88 -5.16 8.00
CA LEU A 442 32.90 -6.28 8.95
C LEU A 442 33.51 -7.53 8.34
N THR A 443 33.15 -7.87 7.10
CA THR A 443 33.75 -9.00 6.40
C THR A 443 35.26 -8.86 6.23
N LYS A 444 35.79 -7.66 5.97
CA LYS A 444 37.24 -7.42 5.89
C LYS A 444 37.92 -7.64 7.23
N ASP A 445 37.34 -7.16 8.33
CA ASP A 445 37.97 -7.31 9.66
C ASP A 445 38.00 -8.74 10.16
N PHE A 446 36.96 -9.52 9.86
CA PHE A 446 36.93 -10.95 10.16
C PHE A 446 38.00 -11.71 9.36
N LYS A 447 38.17 -11.38 8.06
CA LYS A 447 39.23 -11.97 7.22
C LYS A 447 40.64 -11.55 7.64
N MET A 448 40.82 -10.32 8.12
CA MET A 448 42.10 -9.85 8.65
C MET A 448 42.49 -10.58 9.94
N ASP A 449 41.51 -10.91 10.80
CA ASP A 449 41.74 -11.68 12.02
C ASP A 449 42.32 -13.07 11.72
N GLU A 450 41.75 -13.77 10.72
CA GLU A 450 42.23 -15.08 10.29
C GLU A 450 43.66 -15.04 9.71
N LYS A 451 43.99 -13.98 8.98
CA LYS A 451 45.35 -13.79 8.43
C LYS A 451 46.36 -13.46 9.53
N GLN A 452 45.99 -12.62 10.49
CA GLN A 452 46.86 -12.22 11.60
C GLN A 452 47.10 -13.37 12.59
N LYS A 453 46.13 -14.27 12.82
CA LYS A 453 46.35 -15.51 13.59
C LYS A 453 47.41 -16.45 12.98
N LYS A 454 47.69 -16.33 11.67
CA LYS A 454 48.68 -17.15 10.94
C LYS A 454 50.06 -16.50 10.83
N GLN A 455 50.22 -15.22 11.16
CA GLN A 455 51.49 -14.50 11.07
C GLN A 455 52.00 -14.11 12.46
N LYS A 456 53.17 -14.64 12.87
CA LYS A 456 53.87 -14.19 14.09
C LYS A 456 54.56 -12.85 13.81
N THR A 457 53.90 -11.74 14.10
CA THR A 457 54.47 -10.39 14.01
C THR A 457 54.75 -9.79 15.39
N SER A 458 55.82 -8.98 15.53
CA SER A 458 56.29 -8.42 16.81
C SER A 458 55.44 -7.27 17.39
N LYS A 459 54.45 -6.74 16.65
CA LYS A 459 53.47 -5.76 17.15
C LYS A 459 52.15 -6.46 17.46
N LYS A 460 51.56 -6.20 18.63
CA LYS A 460 50.23 -6.70 19.04
C LYS A 460 49.16 -6.01 18.19
N PRO A 461 48.55 -6.68 17.19
CA PRO A 461 47.53 -6.05 16.35
C PRO A 461 46.25 -5.81 17.16
N PRO A 462 45.43 -4.81 16.79
CA PRO A 462 44.17 -4.55 17.49
C PRO A 462 43.26 -5.77 17.38
N THR A 463 42.63 -6.18 18.48
CA THR A 463 41.75 -7.36 18.50
C THR A 463 40.52 -7.17 17.60
N LEU A 464 39.86 -8.27 17.20
CA LEU A 464 38.62 -8.18 16.42
C LEU A 464 37.55 -7.33 17.14
N ILE A 465 37.47 -7.45 18.47
CA ILE A 465 36.56 -6.65 19.31
C ILE A 465 36.91 -5.16 19.20
N GLU A 466 38.19 -4.79 19.36
CA GLU A 466 38.64 -3.39 19.23
C GLU A 466 38.35 -2.82 17.84
N ARG A 467 38.49 -3.63 16.77
CA ARG A 467 38.15 -3.18 15.41
C ARG A 467 36.65 -2.95 15.23
N VAL A 468 35.81 -3.83 15.78
CA VAL A 468 34.34 -3.65 15.76
C VAL A 468 33.92 -2.45 16.63
N GLN A 469 34.52 -2.25 17.81
CA GLN A 469 34.30 -1.07 18.65
C GLN A 469 34.75 0.23 17.96
N LYS A 470 35.85 0.20 17.21
CA LYS A 470 36.27 1.34 16.38
C LYS A 470 35.21 1.68 15.34
N ARG A 471 34.58 0.68 14.71
CA ARG A 471 33.46 0.90 13.80
C ARG A 471 32.23 1.44 14.49
N TYR A 472 31.93 0.96 15.69
CA TYR A 472 30.83 1.50 16.48
C TYR A 472 30.91 3.03 16.62
N LYS A 473 32.11 3.60 16.72
CA LYS A 473 32.32 5.05 16.76
C LYS A 473 32.19 5.77 15.41
N GLN A 474 32.12 5.05 14.29
CA GLN A 474 32.09 5.61 12.93
C GLN A 474 30.69 5.68 12.31
N TYR A 475 29.75 4.91 12.83
CA TYR A 475 28.36 4.83 12.33
C TYR A 475 27.43 5.40 13.39
N ASP A 476 26.45 6.21 12.97
CA ASP A 476 25.49 6.90 13.86
C ASP A 476 24.04 6.37 13.73
N ASP A 477 23.69 5.66 12.66
CA ASP A 477 22.34 5.13 12.44
C ASP A 477 22.00 3.98 13.40
N LEU A 478 20.80 4.01 13.98
CA LEU A 478 20.35 3.02 14.96
C LEU A 478 20.42 1.58 14.43
N SER A 479 20.13 1.36 13.15
CA SER A 479 20.16 0.03 12.53
C SER A 479 21.56 -0.56 12.47
N GLU A 480 22.54 0.30 12.21
CA GLU A 480 23.96 -0.05 12.17
C GLU A 480 24.49 -0.30 13.58
N LYS A 481 24.06 0.52 14.55
CA LYS A 481 24.38 0.35 15.98
C LYS A 481 23.85 -0.98 16.52
N ILE A 482 22.58 -1.30 16.28
CA ILE A 482 21.96 -2.58 16.70
C ILE A 482 22.76 -3.75 16.17
N LEU A 483 23.12 -3.74 14.88
CA LEU A 483 23.88 -4.82 14.26
C LEU A 483 25.30 -4.94 14.84
N LEU A 484 25.99 -3.82 15.03
CA LEU A 484 27.33 -3.80 15.63
C LEU A 484 27.31 -4.28 17.08
N ASP A 485 26.34 -3.84 17.87
CA ASP A 485 26.16 -4.25 19.26
C ASP A 485 25.79 -5.74 19.38
N TRP A 486 25.00 -6.27 18.44
CA TRP A 486 24.72 -7.69 18.37
C TRP A 486 25.98 -8.50 18.04
N VAL A 487 26.82 -8.04 17.12
CA VAL A 487 28.12 -8.68 16.84
C VAL A 487 29.04 -8.64 18.05
N LEU A 488 29.12 -7.50 18.74
CA LEU A 488 29.91 -7.37 19.97
C LEU A 488 29.40 -8.32 21.06
N SER A 489 28.08 -8.44 21.23
CA SER A 489 27.51 -9.36 22.21
C SER A 489 27.81 -10.83 21.88
N LEU A 490 27.88 -11.20 20.60
CA LEU A 490 28.29 -12.55 20.18
C LEU A 490 29.78 -12.81 20.45
N LEU A 491 30.65 -11.82 20.23
CA LEU A 491 32.10 -11.94 20.45
C LEU A 491 32.50 -11.95 21.93
N SER A 492 31.71 -11.30 22.81
CA SER A 492 32.02 -11.16 24.23
C SER A 492 31.38 -12.21 25.15
N ARG A 493 30.64 -13.19 24.61
CA ARG A 493 30.03 -14.29 25.39
C ARG A 493 31.09 -15.22 25.99
N LYS A 494 30.81 -15.79 27.18
CA LYS A 494 31.59 -16.90 27.75
C LYS A 494 31.43 -18.14 26.85
N GLY A 495 32.43 -18.42 26.02
CA GLY A 495 32.36 -19.42 24.95
C GLY A 495 31.77 -18.85 23.65
N PRO A 496 32.45 -17.89 22.99
CA PRO A 496 31.91 -17.24 21.80
C PRO A 496 31.83 -18.22 20.61
N PRO A 497 30.82 -18.09 19.73
CA PRO A 497 30.80 -18.82 18.47
C PRO A 497 32.07 -18.51 17.66
N ASN A 498 32.55 -19.49 16.89
CA ASN A 498 33.72 -19.26 16.03
C ASN A 498 33.47 -18.07 15.08
N ASN A 499 34.51 -17.30 14.78
CA ASN A 499 34.47 -16.12 13.92
C ASN A 499 33.81 -16.41 12.56
N VAL A 500 34.02 -17.60 12.01
CA VAL A 500 33.38 -18.08 10.76
C VAL A 500 31.85 -18.11 10.89
N THR A 501 31.33 -18.54 12.03
CA THR A 501 29.89 -18.62 12.31
C THR A 501 29.27 -17.23 12.44
N ILE A 502 29.92 -16.32 13.16
CA ILE A 502 29.45 -14.93 13.29
C ILE A 502 29.46 -14.23 11.92
N LEU A 503 30.49 -14.47 11.11
CA LEU A 503 30.54 -13.95 9.74
C LEU A 503 29.45 -14.56 8.85
N LYS A 504 29.12 -15.84 9.03
CA LYS A 504 27.98 -16.48 8.35
C LYS A 504 26.66 -15.80 8.75
N TYR A 505 26.45 -15.51 10.03
CA TYR A 505 25.26 -14.80 10.51
C TYR A 505 25.11 -13.42 9.84
N LEU A 506 26.18 -12.62 9.87
CA LEU A 506 26.22 -11.29 9.24
C LEU A 506 25.93 -11.34 7.74
N ARG A 507 26.47 -12.33 7.02
CA ARG A 507 26.19 -12.50 5.58
C ARG A 507 24.78 -12.99 5.30
N THR A 508 24.15 -13.67 6.26
CA THR A 508 22.81 -14.25 6.11
C THR A 508 21.74 -13.18 6.26
N ILE A 509 21.82 -12.26 7.23
CA ILE A 509 20.74 -11.27 7.45
C ILE A 509 21.19 -9.82 7.36
N GLY A 510 22.49 -9.54 7.49
CA GLY A 510 22.97 -8.18 7.70
C GLY A 510 22.80 -7.27 6.48
N TYR A 511 22.89 -7.80 5.26
CA TYR A 511 22.66 -6.98 4.06
C TYR A 511 21.19 -6.59 3.92
N GLU A 512 20.27 -7.53 4.14
CA GLU A 512 18.85 -7.26 4.06
C GLU A 512 18.38 -6.38 5.22
N TRP A 513 18.81 -6.66 6.46
CA TRP A 513 18.55 -5.79 7.61
C TRP A 513 18.85 -4.33 7.27
N LEU A 514 20.11 -4.01 6.95
CA LEU A 514 20.51 -2.62 6.65
C LEU A 514 19.82 -2.06 5.40
N TYR A 515 19.52 -2.89 4.41
CA TYR A 515 18.77 -2.43 3.23
C TYR A 515 17.36 -1.94 3.61
N PHE A 516 16.70 -2.65 4.53
CA PHE A 516 15.34 -2.37 4.94
C PHE A 516 15.22 -1.38 6.12
N THR A 517 16.23 -1.27 6.99
CA THR A 517 16.14 -0.49 8.24
C THR A 517 16.97 0.78 8.30
N THR A 518 18.04 0.93 7.51
CA THR A 518 18.85 2.16 7.55
C THR A 518 17.99 3.40 7.26
N ALA A 519 18.14 4.43 8.10
CA ALA A 519 17.34 5.65 8.14
C ALA A 519 15.86 5.46 8.49
N GLN A 520 15.50 4.38 9.20
CA GLN A 520 14.17 4.18 9.76
C GLN A 520 14.14 4.47 11.28
N PRO A 521 13.03 5.01 11.82
CA PRO A 521 12.91 5.33 13.24
C PRO A 521 12.49 4.08 14.05
N LEU A 522 13.39 3.09 14.16
CA LEU A 522 13.09 1.78 14.76
C LEU A 522 12.65 1.84 16.23
N ASP A 523 13.02 2.91 16.94
CA ASP A 523 12.74 3.15 18.36
C ASP A 523 11.27 3.43 18.67
N ILE A 524 10.49 3.87 17.68
CA ILE A 524 9.06 4.17 17.83
C ILE A 524 8.15 3.17 17.10
N TRP A 525 8.74 2.14 16.49
CA TRP A 525 7.99 1.14 15.74
C TRP A 525 7.15 0.26 16.67
N SER A 526 5.96 -0.11 16.19
CA SER A 526 5.10 -1.09 16.88
C SER A 526 5.51 -2.53 16.55
N GLU A 527 4.95 -3.49 17.28
CA GLU A 527 5.16 -4.92 17.03
C GLU A 527 4.84 -5.28 15.56
N GLU A 528 3.72 -4.79 15.04
CA GLU A 528 3.26 -5.08 13.68
C GLU A 528 4.22 -4.55 12.60
N GLU A 529 4.85 -3.40 12.85
CA GLU A 529 5.78 -2.79 11.89
C GLU A 529 7.07 -3.60 11.76
N PHE A 530 7.51 -4.22 12.86
CA PHE A 530 8.61 -5.17 12.84
C PHE A 530 8.21 -6.51 12.21
N GLU A 531 7.02 -7.03 12.50
CA GLU A 531 6.50 -8.25 11.85
C GLU A 531 6.45 -8.08 10.32
N GLU A 532 5.91 -6.96 9.84
CA GLU A 532 5.86 -6.64 8.41
C GLU A 532 7.26 -6.48 7.81
N LEU A 533 8.18 -5.79 8.52
CA LEU A 533 9.58 -5.68 8.10
C LEU A 533 10.23 -7.06 7.92
N TYR A 534 10.05 -7.96 8.88
CA TYR A 534 10.66 -9.29 8.81
C TYR A 534 10.08 -10.11 7.67
N GLU A 535 8.77 -10.00 7.40
CA GLU A 535 8.17 -10.61 6.21
C GLU A 535 8.71 -10.03 4.91
N ASP A 536 8.85 -8.71 4.80
CA ASP A 536 9.44 -8.04 3.63
C ASP A 536 10.87 -8.55 3.36
N ILE A 537 11.69 -8.67 4.43
CA ILE A 537 13.06 -9.16 4.34
C ILE A 537 13.08 -10.60 3.81
N LEU A 538 12.23 -11.47 4.34
CA LEU A 538 12.20 -12.88 3.97
C LEU A 538 11.66 -13.09 2.55
N GLU A 539 10.66 -12.32 2.14
CA GLU A 539 10.15 -12.32 0.77
C GLU A 539 11.20 -11.87 -0.22
N TYR A 540 11.89 -10.77 0.08
CA TYR A 540 12.99 -10.28 -0.75
C TYR A 540 14.09 -11.34 -0.88
N LYS A 541 14.37 -12.09 0.18
CA LYS A 541 15.30 -13.22 0.13
C LYS A 541 14.77 -14.37 -0.73
N ALA A 542 13.50 -14.73 -0.61
CA ALA A 542 12.91 -15.83 -1.36
C ALA A 542 12.80 -15.50 -2.86
N VAL A 543 12.20 -14.36 -3.19
CA VAL A 543 11.84 -13.97 -4.55
C VAL A 543 13.02 -13.32 -5.28
N VAL A 544 13.65 -12.31 -4.67
CA VAL A 544 14.68 -11.51 -5.36
C VAL A 544 16.06 -12.15 -5.27
N ARG A 545 16.40 -12.76 -4.13
CA ARG A 545 17.69 -13.44 -3.93
C ARG A 545 17.64 -14.94 -4.29
N ASN A 546 16.47 -15.49 -4.59
CA ASN A 546 16.26 -16.92 -4.85
C ASN A 546 16.84 -17.81 -3.74
N ASN A 547 16.70 -17.39 -2.49
CA ASN A 547 17.17 -18.14 -1.33
C ASN A 547 16.09 -19.14 -0.88
N THR A 548 16.46 -20.41 -0.78
CA THR A 548 15.56 -21.50 -0.36
C THR A 548 15.50 -21.68 1.15
N ASP A 549 16.48 -21.16 1.91
CA ASP A 549 16.57 -21.30 3.38
C ASP A 549 16.07 -20.05 4.12
N ILE A 550 14.75 -19.84 4.03
CA ILE A 550 14.04 -18.74 4.67
C ILE A 550 13.91 -18.97 6.19
N GLY A 551 13.75 -20.23 6.61
CA GLY A 551 13.63 -20.61 8.02
C GLY A 551 14.85 -20.22 8.84
N TYR A 552 16.07 -20.54 8.36
CA TYR A 552 17.30 -20.12 9.05
C TYR A 552 17.46 -18.60 9.12
N SER A 553 17.06 -17.90 8.06
CA SER A 553 17.12 -16.43 8.01
C SER A 553 16.18 -15.80 9.04
N ALA A 554 14.95 -16.33 9.18
CA ALA A 554 13.97 -15.89 10.16
C ALA A 554 14.43 -16.16 11.60
N ASP A 555 14.99 -17.34 11.87
CA ASP A 555 15.52 -17.72 13.19
C ASP A 555 16.62 -16.74 13.65
N LEU A 556 17.43 -16.29 12.69
CA LEU A 556 18.52 -15.37 12.96
C LEU A 556 18.04 -13.93 13.14
N LEU A 557 17.03 -13.48 12.38
CA LEU A 557 16.36 -12.19 12.58
C LEU A 557 15.71 -12.14 13.96
N GLN A 558 15.00 -13.19 14.38
CA GLN A 558 14.40 -13.28 15.72
C GLN A 558 15.46 -13.15 16.82
N ARG A 559 16.58 -13.87 16.74
CA ARG A 559 17.68 -13.76 17.72
C ARG A 559 18.29 -12.36 17.80
N MET A 560 18.36 -11.65 16.67
CA MET A 560 18.84 -10.27 16.65
C MET A 560 17.78 -9.32 17.22
N HIS A 561 16.48 -9.56 16.95
CA HIS A 561 15.37 -8.79 17.51
C HIS A 561 15.27 -8.98 19.02
N ASP A 562 15.37 -10.21 19.54
CA ASP A 562 15.36 -10.50 20.98
C ASP A 562 16.47 -9.74 21.71
N PHE A 563 17.67 -9.71 21.11
CA PHE A 563 18.77 -8.88 21.60
C PHE A 563 18.45 -7.39 21.57
N ALA A 564 17.84 -6.91 20.49
CA ALA A 564 17.50 -5.50 20.33
C ALA A 564 16.36 -5.06 21.26
N LYS A 565 15.40 -5.94 21.54
CA LYS A 565 14.36 -5.78 22.56
C LYS A 565 14.96 -5.55 23.94
N GLU A 566 15.86 -6.43 24.38
CA GLU A 566 16.49 -6.33 25.70
C GLU A 566 17.37 -5.06 25.83
N LYS A 567 18.11 -4.70 24.78
CA LYS A 567 19.10 -3.60 24.85
C LYS A 567 18.53 -2.22 24.52
N TYR A 568 17.54 -2.13 23.63
CA TYR A 568 17.00 -0.88 23.10
C TYR A 568 15.51 -0.68 23.40
N ASN A 569 14.89 -1.52 24.24
CA ASN A 569 13.46 -1.44 24.57
C ASN A 569 12.53 -1.52 23.35
N LEU A 570 12.94 -2.24 22.29
CA LEU A 570 12.06 -2.51 21.15
C LEU A 570 10.84 -3.35 21.59
N PRO A 571 9.70 -3.25 20.89
CA PRO A 571 8.53 -4.08 21.19
C PRO A 571 8.87 -5.58 21.08
N SER A 572 8.17 -6.37 21.89
CA SER A 572 8.23 -7.82 21.74
C SER A 572 7.63 -8.20 20.39
N VAL A 573 8.37 -8.96 19.59
CA VAL A 573 7.88 -9.47 18.29
C VAL A 573 8.16 -10.95 18.29
N ASN A 574 7.16 -11.76 17.95
CA ASN A 574 7.34 -13.20 17.79
C ASN A 574 7.05 -13.59 16.35
N PHE A 575 8.07 -13.47 15.51
CA PHE A 575 7.94 -13.76 14.09
C PHE A 575 8.25 -15.25 13.82
N GLN A 576 7.22 -16.09 13.91
CA GLN A 576 7.31 -17.55 14.03
C GLN A 576 7.59 -18.32 12.72
N HIS A 577 8.38 -17.77 11.80
CA HIS A 577 8.66 -18.48 10.54
C HIS A 577 9.69 -19.61 10.67
N ALA A 578 10.38 -19.71 11.81
CA ALA A 578 11.65 -20.43 11.90
C ALA A 578 11.65 -21.78 12.63
N LYS A 579 10.61 -22.11 13.43
CA LYS A 579 10.53 -23.42 14.12
C LYS A 579 9.16 -24.10 14.09
N ASN A 580 8.06 -23.33 14.14
CA ASN A 580 6.74 -23.86 14.50
C ASN A 580 5.62 -23.57 13.48
N GLY A 581 5.98 -23.22 12.24
CA GLY A 581 5.01 -22.85 11.19
C GLY A 581 4.46 -21.42 11.31
N ARG A 582 3.90 -20.90 10.21
CA ARG A 582 3.38 -19.53 10.09
C ARG A 582 1.96 -19.42 10.66
N ARG A 583 1.74 -18.51 11.61
CA ARG A 583 0.41 -18.07 12.03
C ARG A 583 0.06 -16.77 11.31
N VAL A 584 -1.10 -16.70 10.68
CA VAL A 584 -1.63 -15.49 10.04
C VAL A 584 -2.76 -14.94 10.91
N ARG A 585 -2.73 -13.64 11.23
CA ARG A 585 -3.87 -12.98 11.86
C ARG A 585 -4.97 -12.80 10.81
N ALA A 586 -6.05 -13.55 10.94
CA ALA A 586 -7.22 -13.43 10.06
C ALA A 586 -8.25 -12.51 10.72
N GLU A 587 -8.25 -11.24 10.33
CA GLU A 587 -9.18 -10.23 10.82
C GLU A 587 -9.77 -9.44 9.64
N LEU A 588 -11.08 -9.16 9.68
CA LEU A 588 -11.78 -8.37 8.66
C LEU A 588 -12.71 -7.37 9.35
N ILE A 589 -12.81 -6.17 8.80
CA ILE A 589 -13.74 -5.13 9.22
C ILE A 589 -15.01 -5.28 8.39
N SER A 590 -16.13 -5.60 9.04
CA SER A 590 -17.40 -5.76 8.34
C SER A 590 -17.89 -4.43 7.75
N PRO A 591 -18.71 -4.44 6.68
CA PRO A 591 -19.34 -3.23 6.16
C PRO A 591 -20.10 -2.42 7.23
N GLN A 592 -20.78 -3.09 8.16
CA GLN A 592 -21.50 -2.48 9.29
C GLN A 592 -20.53 -1.81 10.25
N ALA A 593 -19.40 -2.46 10.58
CA ALA A 593 -18.36 -1.89 11.42
C ALA A 593 -17.77 -0.63 10.77
N TYR A 594 -17.44 -0.72 9.47
CA TYR A 594 -16.92 0.40 8.71
C TYR A 594 -17.88 1.61 8.73
N GLN A 595 -19.16 1.40 8.43
CA GLN A 595 -20.16 2.46 8.46
C GLN A 595 -20.31 3.07 9.86
N ALA A 596 -20.32 2.24 10.90
CA ALA A 596 -20.41 2.70 12.28
C ALA A 596 -19.17 3.50 12.69
N ILE A 597 -17.97 3.07 12.29
CA ILE A 597 -16.71 3.80 12.53
C ILE A 597 -16.75 5.19 11.88
N ILE A 598 -17.13 5.28 10.60
CA ILE A 598 -17.21 6.58 9.91
C ILE A 598 -18.26 7.48 10.54
N THR A 599 -19.42 6.93 10.89
CA THR A 599 -20.48 7.68 11.58
C THR A 599 -19.98 8.23 12.92
N GLN A 600 -19.32 7.38 13.72
CA GLN A 600 -18.78 7.76 15.02
C GLN A 600 -17.70 8.84 14.89
N ILE A 601 -16.82 8.74 13.89
CA ILE A 601 -15.82 9.78 13.62
C ILE A 601 -16.50 11.12 13.31
N LEU A 602 -17.48 11.13 12.41
CA LEU A 602 -18.16 12.38 12.00
C LEU A 602 -19.01 12.99 13.12
N GLY A 603 -19.53 12.18 14.04
CA GLY A 603 -20.35 12.61 15.18
C GLY A 603 -19.56 13.03 16.42
N SER A 604 -18.46 12.34 16.74
CA SER A 604 -17.76 12.49 18.03
C SER A 604 -16.36 13.08 17.94
N VAL A 605 -15.71 13.08 16.78
CA VAL A 605 -14.43 13.78 16.62
C VAL A 605 -14.68 15.28 16.42
N ASP A 606 -13.76 16.11 16.93
CA ASP A 606 -13.82 17.56 16.78
C ASP A 606 -14.05 17.99 15.32
N ILE A 607 -14.87 19.03 15.13
CA ILE A 607 -15.32 19.50 13.82
C ILE A 607 -14.17 19.85 12.87
N LEU A 608 -13.00 20.24 13.41
CA LEU A 608 -11.83 20.58 12.61
C LEU A 608 -11.13 19.34 12.04
N GLU A 609 -11.15 18.22 12.77
CA GLU A 609 -10.34 17.04 12.45
C GLU A 609 -11.17 15.86 11.92
N ARG A 610 -12.49 15.85 12.17
CA ARG A 610 -13.38 14.74 11.82
C ARG A 610 -13.34 14.37 10.35
N GLU A 611 -13.24 15.34 9.44
CA GLU A 611 -13.20 15.07 8.00
C GLU A 611 -11.88 14.42 7.59
N MET A 612 -10.77 14.85 8.18
CA MET A 612 -9.43 14.31 7.95
C MET A 612 -9.33 12.86 8.45
N PHE A 613 -9.84 12.58 9.65
CA PHE A 613 -9.92 11.21 10.15
C PHE A 613 -10.90 10.34 9.35
N ALA A 614 -12.08 10.84 9.02
CA ALA A 614 -13.04 10.11 8.18
C ALA A 614 -12.38 9.75 6.83
N LEU A 615 -11.68 10.69 6.22
CA LEU A 615 -10.97 10.45 4.96
C LEU A 615 -9.88 9.38 5.11
N LEU A 616 -9.12 9.39 6.21
CA LEU A 616 -8.08 8.39 6.49
C LEU A 616 -8.68 6.97 6.53
N PHE A 617 -9.80 6.81 7.24
CA PHE A 617 -10.48 5.52 7.39
C PHE A 617 -11.20 5.07 6.11
N ILE A 618 -11.77 6.01 5.34
CA ILE A 618 -12.31 5.72 3.99
C ILE A 618 -11.19 5.18 3.09
N LEU A 619 -10.05 5.87 3.03
CA LEU A 619 -8.96 5.48 2.15
C LEU A 619 -8.36 4.13 2.55
N VAL A 620 -8.11 3.87 3.84
CA VAL A 620 -7.55 2.57 4.25
C VAL A 620 -8.52 1.41 3.97
N TYR A 621 -9.84 1.60 4.19
CA TYR A 621 -10.86 0.57 3.95
C TYR A 621 -11.00 0.22 2.46
N ARG A 622 -11.00 1.23 1.57
CA ARG A 622 -11.19 1.04 0.12
C ARG A 622 -9.93 0.62 -0.61
N THR A 623 -8.76 1.13 -0.19
CA THR A 623 -7.51 0.96 -0.95
C THR A 623 -6.54 -0.04 -0.32
N GLY A 624 -6.68 -0.34 0.96
CA GLY A 624 -5.74 -1.20 1.70
C GLY A 624 -4.32 -0.64 1.79
N MET A 625 -4.11 0.67 1.53
CA MET A 625 -2.80 1.32 1.68
C MET A 625 -2.26 1.12 3.10
N ARG A 626 -0.95 0.87 3.24
CA ARG A 626 -0.37 0.71 4.59
C ARG A 626 -0.44 2.04 5.34
N LYS A 627 -0.53 1.98 6.66
CA LYS A 627 -0.63 3.15 7.56
C LYS A 627 0.37 4.26 7.21
N LYS A 628 1.66 3.93 7.11
CA LYS A 628 2.72 4.90 6.76
C LYS A 628 2.62 5.44 5.32
N GLU A 629 1.98 4.73 4.40
CA GLU A 629 1.72 5.23 3.05
C GLU A 629 0.63 6.29 3.05
N LEU A 630 -0.40 6.09 3.87
CA LEU A 630 -1.46 7.07 4.08
C LEU A 630 -0.90 8.31 4.78
N LEU A 631 -0.29 8.16 5.96
CA LEU A 631 0.23 9.28 6.74
C LEU A 631 1.30 10.09 5.99
N GLY A 632 2.10 9.42 5.16
CA GLY A 632 3.09 10.07 4.31
C GLY A 632 2.53 10.75 3.05
N LEU A 633 1.23 10.66 2.75
CA LEU A 633 0.66 11.16 1.50
C LEU A 633 0.67 12.69 1.43
N LYS A 634 1.09 13.25 0.29
CA LYS A 634 1.08 14.69 0.02
C LYS A 634 0.08 15.07 -1.08
N TYR A 635 -0.33 16.34 -1.11
CA TYR A 635 -1.21 16.83 -2.17
C TYR A 635 -0.61 16.67 -3.58
N ASN A 636 0.71 16.83 -3.74
CA ASN A 636 1.43 16.59 -4.99
C ASN A 636 1.47 15.13 -5.45
N ASP A 637 1.11 14.18 -4.58
CA ASP A 637 1.02 12.78 -4.95
C ASP A 637 -0.33 12.44 -5.63
N ILE A 638 -1.26 13.40 -5.68
CA ILE A 638 -2.58 13.25 -6.32
C ILE A 638 -2.49 13.69 -7.79
N GLU A 639 -2.68 12.74 -8.69
CA GLU A 639 -2.81 12.97 -10.14
C GLU A 639 -4.28 12.93 -10.55
N GLY A 640 -4.65 13.55 -11.67
CA GLY A 640 -6.00 13.43 -12.25
C GLY A 640 -7.13 14.19 -11.52
N LEU A 641 -6.82 15.01 -10.51
CA LEU A 641 -7.81 15.76 -9.74
C LEU A 641 -8.70 16.67 -10.60
N LYS A 642 -8.12 17.30 -11.63
CA LYS A 642 -8.86 18.19 -12.56
C LYS A 642 -9.77 17.44 -13.55
N ALA A 643 -9.45 16.19 -13.86
CA ALA A 643 -10.18 15.35 -14.81
C ALA A 643 -11.26 14.49 -14.13
N ALA A 644 -11.53 14.71 -12.83
CA ALA A 644 -12.41 13.88 -12.00
C ALA A 644 -12.01 12.39 -11.96
N THR A 645 -10.77 12.05 -12.34
CA THR A 645 -10.20 10.71 -12.28
C THR A 645 -9.00 10.66 -11.33
N PRO A 646 -9.17 11.03 -10.03
CA PRO A 646 -8.05 11.14 -9.12
C PRO A 646 -7.37 9.79 -8.91
N SER A 647 -6.05 9.80 -8.92
CA SER A 647 -5.21 8.66 -8.56
C SER A 647 -4.11 9.13 -7.62
N VAL A 648 -3.78 8.29 -6.64
CA VAL A 648 -2.66 8.55 -5.73
C VAL A 648 -1.43 7.83 -6.22
N VAL A 649 -0.31 8.54 -6.34
CA VAL A 649 0.99 7.93 -6.65
C VAL A 649 1.80 7.77 -5.39
N ILE A 650 1.97 6.52 -4.98
CA ILE A 650 2.77 6.16 -3.83
C ILE A 650 4.24 6.30 -4.21
N ARG A 651 4.97 7.22 -3.57
CA ARG A 651 6.41 7.47 -3.82
C ARG A 651 7.16 7.63 -2.50
N PRO A 652 8.48 7.35 -2.47
CA PRO A 652 9.33 7.71 -1.32
C PRO A 652 9.29 9.21 -1.03
N ASN A 653 9.26 9.56 0.25
CA ASN A 653 9.43 10.93 0.71
C ASN A 653 10.16 10.98 2.07
N SER A 654 10.33 12.19 2.63
CA SER A 654 11.08 12.40 3.88
C SER A 654 10.47 11.72 5.10
N TYR A 655 9.14 11.51 5.12
CA TYR A 655 8.44 10.77 6.17
C TYR A 655 8.51 9.26 5.93
N ARG A 656 8.66 8.86 4.66
CA ARG A 656 8.66 7.47 4.23
C ARG A 656 9.78 7.17 3.23
N PRO A 657 10.96 6.73 3.69
CA PRO A 657 11.99 6.21 2.79
C PRO A 657 11.52 4.83 2.29
N THR A 658 11.14 4.68 1.01
CA THR A 658 10.68 3.40 0.49
C THR A 658 11.82 2.40 0.28
N LYS A 659 11.51 1.12 0.51
CA LYS A 659 12.45 0.00 0.51
C LYS A 659 12.85 -0.47 -0.91
N THR A 660 11.98 -0.39 -1.93
CA THR A 660 12.23 -0.93 -3.30
C THR A 660 11.49 -0.15 -4.40
N GLN A 661 11.90 -0.26 -5.68
CA GLN A 661 11.18 0.35 -6.82
C GLN A 661 9.77 -0.22 -7.03
N SER A 662 9.50 -1.46 -6.60
CA SER A 662 8.19 -2.11 -6.62
C SER A 662 7.16 -1.50 -5.66
N SER A 663 7.60 -0.67 -4.70
CA SER A 663 6.71 0.06 -3.80
C SER A 663 6.15 1.35 -4.41
N ILE A 664 6.72 1.81 -5.54
CA ILE A 664 6.19 2.92 -6.31
C ILE A 664 5.06 2.40 -7.18
N ARG A 665 3.84 2.88 -6.90
CA ARG A 665 2.64 2.41 -7.60
C ARG A 665 1.57 3.49 -7.64
N ARG A 666 0.64 3.33 -8.58
CA ARG A 666 -0.54 4.18 -8.70
C ARG A 666 -1.75 3.45 -8.11
N VAL A 667 -2.50 4.13 -7.26
CA VAL A 667 -3.75 3.66 -6.66
C VAL A 667 -4.90 4.46 -7.30
N PRO A 668 -5.78 3.82 -8.09
CA PRO A 668 -6.84 4.51 -8.82
C PRO A 668 -8.04 4.84 -7.91
N LEU A 669 -7.98 5.97 -7.19
CA LEU A 669 -9.04 6.36 -6.25
C LEU A 669 -10.40 6.53 -6.92
N PHE A 670 -10.43 7.04 -8.15
CA PHE A 670 -11.65 7.18 -8.95
C PHE A 670 -12.42 5.87 -9.13
N ALA A 671 -11.71 4.74 -9.12
CA ALA A 671 -12.30 3.42 -9.30
C ALA A 671 -12.71 2.80 -7.95
N LEU A 672 -11.87 2.99 -6.93
CA LEU A 672 -11.97 2.31 -5.63
C LEU A 672 -12.93 2.98 -4.64
N LEU A 673 -13.05 4.31 -4.66
CA LEU A 673 -13.94 5.05 -3.78
C LEU A 673 -15.37 5.06 -4.33
N LYS A 674 -16.37 4.88 -3.46
CA LYS A 674 -17.78 5.06 -3.86
C LYS A 674 -18.05 6.49 -4.33
N PRO A 675 -19.08 6.76 -5.15
CA PRO A 675 -19.30 8.10 -5.70
C PRO A 675 -19.34 9.20 -4.64
N ASN A 676 -20.02 8.96 -3.51
CA ASN A 676 -20.09 9.91 -2.40
C ASN A 676 -18.75 10.08 -1.67
N GLU A 677 -18.00 8.99 -1.49
CA GLU A 677 -16.66 9.02 -0.88
C GLU A 677 -15.63 9.71 -1.79
N LEU A 678 -15.74 9.50 -3.10
CA LEU A 678 -14.91 10.15 -4.11
C LEU A 678 -15.16 11.66 -4.13
N ASN A 679 -16.43 12.07 -4.10
CA ASN A 679 -16.81 13.46 -3.99
C ASN A 679 -16.29 14.07 -2.69
N PHE A 680 -16.44 13.38 -1.57
CA PHE A 680 -15.89 13.79 -0.28
C PHE A 680 -14.36 13.98 -0.35
N PHE A 681 -13.63 13.02 -0.93
CA PHE A 681 -12.18 13.13 -1.16
C PHE A 681 -11.81 14.33 -2.03
N ILE A 682 -12.46 14.50 -3.18
CA ILE A 682 -12.18 15.60 -4.11
C ILE A 682 -12.41 16.94 -3.41
N ASN A 683 -13.54 17.07 -2.72
CA ASN A 683 -13.89 18.28 -1.98
C ASN A 683 -12.89 18.56 -0.86
N PHE A 684 -12.56 17.56 -0.03
CA PHE A 684 -11.56 17.72 1.03
C PHE A 684 -10.21 18.16 0.47
N VAL A 685 -9.72 17.52 -0.59
CA VAL A 685 -8.43 17.81 -1.21
C VAL A 685 -8.40 19.22 -1.81
N GLN A 686 -9.41 19.58 -2.60
CA GLN A 686 -9.50 20.89 -3.23
C GLN A 686 -9.60 22.01 -2.19
N THR A 687 -10.29 21.74 -1.08
CA THR A 687 -10.50 22.68 0.02
C THR A 687 -9.23 22.92 0.84
N ASN A 688 -8.35 21.92 0.98
CA ASN A 688 -7.20 21.96 1.90
C ASN A 688 -5.83 22.07 1.22
N ILE A 689 -5.72 21.90 -0.11
CA ILE A 689 -4.44 22.02 -0.84
C ILE A 689 -3.79 23.40 -0.71
N GLY A 690 -4.61 24.46 -0.67
CA GLY A 690 -4.16 25.86 -0.64
C GLY A 690 -3.22 26.21 -1.81
N GLY A 691 -2.34 27.20 -1.60
CA GLY A 691 -1.37 27.64 -2.62
C GLY A 691 -0.09 26.80 -2.75
N HIS A 692 0.13 25.80 -1.89
CA HIS A 692 1.35 24.98 -1.87
C HIS A 692 1.02 23.50 -1.72
N SER A 693 1.27 22.72 -2.76
CA SER A 693 0.89 21.30 -2.84
C SER A 693 1.93 20.32 -2.28
N ASN A 694 3.06 20.79 -1.74
CA ASN A 694 4.07 19.93 -1.08
C ASN A 694 3.75 19.63 0.40
N LYS A 695 2.52 19.88 0.84
CA LYS A 695 2.04 19.60 2.20
C LYS A 695 1.52 18.16 2.31
N PHE A 696 1.61 17.59 3.51
CA PHE A 696 0.97 16.32 3.83
C PHE A 696 -0.55 16.50 3.93
N ILE A 697 -1.30 15.44 3.65
CA ILE A 697 -2.77 15.45 3.67
C ILE A 697 -3.30 15.20 5.08
N PHE A 698 -2.77 14.21 5.78
CA PHE A 698 -3.21 13.82 7.12
C PHE A 698 -2.42 14.54 8.20
N THR A 699 -2.61 15.85 8.27
CA THR A 699 -2.08 16.71 9.30
C THR A 699 -3.24 17.23 10.14
N LEU A 700 -3.06 17.40 11.44
CA LEU A 700 -4.01 18.18 12.23
C LEU A 700 -4.14 19.58 11.61
N SER A 701 -5.30 20.22 11.74
CA SER A 701 -5.56 21.57 11.22
C SER A 701 -4.54 22.61 11.72
N SER A 702 -3.96 22.36 12.89
CA SER A 702 -2.94 23.16 13.54
C SER A 702 -1.49 22.78 13.19
N GLU A 703 -1.25 21.70 12.46
CA GLU A 703 0.09 21.15 12.26
C GLU A 703 0.48 21.09 10.78
N GLN A 704 1.80 21.06 10.52
CA GLN A 704 2.34 20.85 9.18
C GLN A 704 2.98 19.47 9.01
N ARG A 705 3.05 18.70 10.10
CA ARG A 705 3.58 17.34 10.12
C ARG A 705 2.42 16.34 10.10
N PRO A 706 2.61 15.15 9.52
CA PRO A 706 1.63 14.08 9.62
C PRO A 706 1.26 13.77 11.06
N ILE A 707 0.02 13.32 11.30
CA ILE A 707 -0.35 12.75 12.60
C ILE A 707 0.58 11.58 12.95
N ASP A 708 0.81 11.36 14.24
CA ASP A 708 1.71 10.32 14.71
C ASP A 708 1.16 8.91 14.39
N ASP A 709 2.07 7.97 14.11
CA ASP A 709 1.76 6.59 13.67
C ASP A 709 0.86 5.80 14.63
N HIS A 710 0.80 6.18 15.91
CA HIS A 710 0.01 5.51 16.94
C HIS A 710 -1.44 6.00 17.01
N VAL A 711 -1.72 7.21 16.51
CA VAL A 711 -3.01 7.89 16.64
C VAL A 711 -4.14 7.12 15.95
N PRO A 712 -4.00 6.65 14.69
CA PRO A 712 -5.09 5.96 13.99
C PRO A 712 -5.54 4.67 14.71
N LEU A 713 -4.60 3.91 15.27
CA LEU A 713 -4.90 2.67 15.97
C LEU A 713 -5.59 2.93 17.32
N LYS A 714 -5.10 3.90 18.10
CA LYS A 714 -5.75 4.29 19.37
C LYS A 714 -7.18 4.78 19.13
N LEU A 715 -7.39 5.59 18.10
CA LEU A 715 -8.71 6.08 17.72
C LEU A 715 -9.63 4.91 17.32
N LEU A 716 -9.16 3.98 16.49
CA LEU A 716 -9.91 2.77 16.12
C LEU A 716 -10.32 1.96 17.36
N LYS A 717 -9.37 1.67 18.26
CA LYS A 717 -9.63 0.89 19.48
C LYS A 717 -10.64 1.58 20.39
N ARG A 718 -10.55 2.91 20.52
CA ARG A 718 -11.51 3.70 21.30
C ARG A 718 -12.91 3.63 20.68
N ILE A 719 -13.01 3.87 19.37
CA ILE A 719 -14.28 3.82 18.64
C ILE A 719 -14.93 2.45 18.80
N LEU A 720 -14.22 1.37 18.44
CA LEU A 720 -14.77 0.01 18.49
C LEU A 720 -15.25 -0.38 19.88
N LYS A 721 -14.56 0.07 20.93
CA LYS A 721 -14.99 -0.13 22.31
C LYS A 721 -16.31 0.58 22.61
N ASP A 722 -16.49 1.80 22.11
CA ASP A 722 -17.66 2.62 22.42
C ASP A 722 -18.89 2.25 21.57
N ILE A 723 -18.70 1.80 20.32
CA ILE A 723 -19.80 1.50 19.39
C ILE A 723 -20.29 0.05 19.45
N SER A 724 -19.51 -0.87 20.02
CA SER A 724 -19.90 -2.28 20.08
C SER A 724 -20.95 -2.50 21.15
N VAL A 725 -22.03 -3.22 20.80
CA VAL A 725 -23.11 -3.56 21.75
C VAL A 725 -22.76 -4.75 22.63
N ASP A 726 -21.93 -5.66 22.12
CA ASP A 726 -21.49 -6.86 22.84
C ASP A 726 -20.18 -6.59 23.60
N ASP A 727 -20.03 -7.13 24.81
CA ASP A 727 -18.81 -7.00 25.64
C ASP A 727 -17.55 -7.60 24.98
N ASN A 728 -17.74 -8.46 23.98
CA ASN A 728 -16.68 -9.07 23.20
C ASN A 728 -16.29 -8.19 22.01
N VAL A 729 -15.55 -7.11 22.29
CA VAL A 729 -14.96 -6.27 21.24
C VAL A 729 -13.81 -7.03 20.59
N THR A 730 -13.94 -7.33 19.30
CA THR A 730 -12.85 -7.91 18.50
C THR A 730 -11.66 -6.93 18.52
N ASP A 731 -10.49 -7.36 18.99
CA ASP A 731 -9.27 -6.54 19.06
C ASP A 731 -8.67 -6.36 17.66
N HIS A 732 -9.29 -5.49 16.87
CA HIS A 732 -8.83 -5.19 15.52
C HIS A 732 -7.56 -4.35 15.52
N THR A 733 -6.63 -4.71 14.62
CA THR A 733 -5.53 -3.82 14.30
C THR A 733 -5.87 -2.92 13.11
N PHE A 734 -5.06 -1.87 12.93
CA PHE A 734 -5.18 -0.99 11.77
C PHE A 734 -4.86 -1.73 10.46
N HIS A 735 -4.12 -2.85 10.52
CA HIS A 735 -3.83 -3.68 9.36
C HIS A 735 -5.04 -4.49 8.90
N GLY A 736 -6.02 -4.76 9.77
CA GLY A 736 -7.27 -5.45 9.40
C GLY A 736 -8.02 -4.77 8.25
N PHE A 737 -7.90 -3.44 8.09
CA PHE A 737 -8.41 -2.73 6.92
C PHE A 737 -7.75 -3.17 5.61
N ARG A 738 -6.45 -3.49 5.62
CA ARG A 738 -5.75 -4.02 4.45
C ARG A 738 -6.20 -5.43 4.11
N HIS A 739 -6.35 -6.31 5.09
CA HIS A 739 -6.94 -7.64 4.90
C HIS A 739 -8.35 -7.54 4.29
N THR A 740 -9.14 -6.59 4.79
CA THR A 740 -10.48 -6.27 4.29
C THR A 740 -10.46 -5.81 2.84
N ALA A 741 -9.62 -4.82 2.50
CA ALA A 741 -9.51 -4.31 1.14
C ALA A 741 -9.09 -5.40 0.14
N VAL A 742 -8.10 -6.23 0.50
CA VAL A 742 -7.66 -7.34 -0.37
C VAL A 742 -8.76 -8.38 -0.54
N SER A 743 -9.44 -8.78 0.54
CA SER A 743 -10.53 -9.76 0.48
C SER A 743 -11.72 -9.24 -0.33
N ASN A 744 -12.11 -7.98 -0.14
CA ASN A 744 -13.20 -7.35 -0.88
C ASN A 744 -12.87 -7.17 -2.36
N LEU A 745 -11.66 -6.72 -2.70
CA LEU A 745 -11.25 -6.59 -4.10
C LEU A 745 -11.09 -7.96 -4.79
N SER A 746 -10.69 -8.99 -4.05
CA SER A 746 -10.69 -10.37 -4.56
C SER A 746 -12.10 -10.80 -4.93
N LEU A 747 -13.08 -10.54 -4.05
CA LEU A 747 -14.51 -10.78 -4.33
C LEU A 747 -15.00 -9.99 -5.54
N VAL A 748 -14.66 -8.71 -5.67
CA VAL A 748 -15.09 -7.87 -6.80
C VAL A 748 -14.49 -8.34 -8.13
N LEU A 749 -13.20 -8.71 -8.14
CA LEU A 749 -12.50 -9.06 -9.38
C LEU A 749 -12.81 -10.49 -9.87
N VAL A 750 -13.00 -11.43 -8.95
CA VAL A 750 -13.10 -12.87 -9.25
C VAL A 750 -14.32 -13.54 -8.64
N GLY A 751 -14.85 -12.99 -7.56
CA GLY A 751 -15.98 -13.57 -6.82
C GLY A 751 -17.32 -13.44 -7.55
N HIS A 752 -18.27 -14.26 -7.10
CA HIS A 752 -19.63 -14.22 -7.58
C HIS A 752 -20.40 -13.03 -6.98
N SER A 753 -21.28 -12.39 -7.77
CA SER A 753 -22.07 -11.21 -7.35
C SER A 753 -22.84 -11.42 -6.05
N GLY A 754 -23.41 -12.62 -5.83
CA GLY A 754 -24.10 -12.95 -4.59
C GLY A 754 -23.20 -12.91 -3.34
N LEU A 755 -21.91 -13.23 -3.46
CA LEU A 755 -20.96 -13.08 -2.35
C LEU A 755 -20.58 -11.61 -2.15
N VAL A 756 -20.41 -10.86 -3.23
CA VAL A 756 -20.14 -9.42 -3.18
C VAL A 756 -21.26 -8.71 -2.43
N GLU A 757 -22.52 -8.96 -2.81
CA GLU A 757 -23.72 -8.40 -2.18
C GLU A 757 -23.84 -8.74 -0.69
N ALA A 758 -23.38 -9.93 -0.29
CA ALA A 758 -23.55 -10.44 1.07
C ALA A 758 -22.41 -10.07 2.03
N LEU A 759 -21.19 -9.89 1.52
CA LEU A 759 -19.97 -9.74 2.33
C LEU A 759 -19.34 -8.36 2.19
N THR A 760 -19.75 -7.57 1.21
CA THR A 760 -19.21 -6.24 0.94
C THR A 760 -20.35 -5.25 0.78
N ASP A 761 -20.06 -3.96 0.86
CA ASP A 761 -21.04 -2.92 0.55
C ASP A 761 -21.07 -2.54 -0.93
N TYR A 762 -20.40 -3.25 -1.83
CA TYR A 762 -20.40 -2.92 -3.25
C TYR A 762 -21.67 -3.40 -3.97
N ASP A 763 -22.23 -2.54 -4.80
CA ASP A 763 -23.28 -2.90 -5.76
C ASP A 763 -22.71 -3.27 -7.14
N GLU A 764 -23.58 -3.63 -8.09
CA GLU A 764 -23.16 -4.01 -9.44
C GLU A 764 -22.45 -2.87 -10.19
N SER A 765 -22.85 -1.62 -9.96
CA SER A 765 -22.23 -0.46 -10.58
C SER A 765 -20.83 -0.21 -10.04
N ASP A 766 -20.64 -0.40 -8.73
CA ASP A 766 -19.34 -0.35 -8.07
C ASP A 766 -18.41 -1.44 -8.62
N VAL A 767 -18.90 -2.68 -8.75
CA VAL A 767 -18.14 -3.81 -9.29
C VAL A 767 -17.63 -3.50 -10.69
N LEU A 768 -18.50 -2.99 -11.57
CA LEU A 768 -18.12 -2.65 -12.94
C LEU A 768 -17.06 -1.54 -12.97
N ARG A 769 -17.27 -0.47 -12.20
CA ARG A 769 -16.34 0.66 -12.11
C ARG A 769 -14.97 0.21 -11.59
N ILE A 770 -14.92 -0.63 -10.56
CA ILE A 770 -13.68 -1.16 -10.00
C ILE A 770 -12.96 -2.02 -11.05
N LYS A 771 -13.68 -2.94 -11.72
CA LYS A 771 -13.08 -3.78 -12.77
C LYS A 771 -12.50 -2.95 -13.90
N GLN A 772 -13.24 -1.97 -14.41
CA GLN A 772 -12.77 -1.08 -15.48
C GLN A 772 -11.56 -0.24 -15.04
N GLY A 773 -11.58 0.31 -13.82
CA GLY A 773 -10.49 1.14 -13.33
C GLY A 773 -9.20 0.37 -12.99
N ILE A 774 -9.31 -0.91 -12.62
CA ILE A 774 -8.16 -1.76 -12.28
C ILE A 774 -7.61 -2.51 -13.51
N LEU A 775 -8.50 -3.08 -14.34
CA LEU A 775 -8.15 -3.97 -15.45
C LEU A 775 -8.18 -3.27 -16.81
N GLY A 776 -8.69 -2.03 -16.90
CA GLY A 776 -8.88 -1.32 -18.15
C GLY A 776 -10.07 -1.86 -18.96
N GLU A 777 -9.95 -1.81 -20.29
CA GLU A 777 -11.03 -2.23 -21.21
C GLU A 777 -11.29 -3.74 -21.17
N HIS A 778 -10.28 -4.54 -20.83
CA HIS A 778 -10.38 -6.00 -20.79
C HIS A 778 -10.71 -6.50 -19.38
N ILE A 779 -11.92 -6.22 -18.90
CA ILE A 779 -12.39 -6.61 -17.55
C ILE A 779 -12.36 -8.13 -17.27
N ASN A 780 -12.28 -8.96 -18.32
CA ASN A 780 -12.20 -10.42 -18.21
C ASN A 780 -10.78 -10.99 -18.31
N ALA A 781 -9.74 -10.14 -18.36
CA ALA A 781 -8.34 -10.56 -18.52
C ALA A 781 -7.88 -11.59 -17.46
N GLN A 782 -6.85 -12.38 -17.79
CA GLN A 782 -6.31 -13.45 -16.95
C GLN A 782 -5.42 -12.95 -15.80
N ASP A 783 -5.02 -11.68 -15.81
CA ASP A 783 -4.01 -11.13 -14.90
C ASP A 783 -4.60 -10.40 -13.68
N ARG A 784 -5.87 -10.64 -13.34
CA ARG A 784 -6.60 -10.00 -12.23
C ARG A 784 -5.85 -10.03 -10.90
N TRP A 785 -5.25 -11.19 -10.56
CA TRP A 785 -4.47 -11.34 -9.32
C TRP A 785 -3.15 -10.57 -9.34
N TYR A 786 -2.52 -10.43 -10.50
CA TYR A 786 -1.33 -9.60 -10.66
C TYR A 786 -1.68 -8.11 -10.60
N ALA A 787 -2.81 -7.71 -11.18
CA ALA A 787 -3.31 -6.34 -11.05
C ALA A 787 -3.60 -5.99 -9.58
N LEU A 788 -4.32 -6.87 -8.86
CA LEU A 788 -4.55 -6.71 -7.42
C LEU A 788 -3.24 -6.61 -6.64
N SER A 789 -2.29 -7.52 -6.90
CA SER A 789 -0.98 -7.52 -6.22
C SER A 789 -0.19 -6.24 -6.52
N GLY A 790 -0.25 -5.74 -7.76
CA GLY A 790 0.39 -4.50 -8.17
C GLY A 790 -0.17 -3.28 -7.43
N ILE A 791 -1.50 -3.18 -7.31
CA ILE A 791 -2.17 -2.10 -6.56
C ILE A 791 -1.90 -2.20 -5.06
N MET A 792 -1.77 -3.42 -4.53
CA MET A 792 -1.44 -3.64 -3.12
C MET A 792 0.05 -3.44 -2.83
N GLY A 793 0.91 -3.46 -3.86
CA GLY A 793 2.36 -3.40 -3.70
C GLY A 793 2.95 -4.69 -3.12
N HIS A 794 2.37 -5.85 -3.47
CA HIS A 794 2.92 -7.19 -3.21
C HIS A 794 3.84 -7.62 -4.35
N LEU A 795 4.90 -8.40 -4.06
CA LEU A 795 5.77 -8.90 -5.13
C LEU A 795 5.08 -9.98 -5.96
N SER A 796 4.10 -10.70 -5.41
CA SER A 796 3.36 -11.74 -6.13
C SER A 796 1.92 -11.98 -5.61
N PRO A 797 1.04 -12.58 -6.44
CA PRO A 797 -0.30 -13.04 -6.03
C PRO A 797 -0.33 -13.96 -4.83
N GLU A 798 0.68 -14.83 -4.69
CA GLU A 798 0.75 -15.81 -3.60
C GLU A 798 0.74 -15.13 -2.24
N ARG A 799 1.34 -13.94 -2.10
CA ARG A 799 1.26 -13.16 -0.86
C ARG A 799 -0.14 -12.65 -0.56
N SER A 800 -0.87 -12.23 -1.59
CA SER A 800 -2.26 -11.81 -1.44
C SER A 800 -3.11 -12.95 -0.89
N PHE A 801 -2.91 -14.18 -1.37
CA PHE A 801 -3.61 -15.38 -0.84
C PHE A 801 -3.14 -15.81 0.55
N GLU A 802 -1.83 -15.81 0.77
CA GLU A 802 -1.24 -16.36 1.99
C GLU A 802 -1.56 -15.52 3.23
N TYR A 803 -1.66 -14.21 3.09
CA TYR A 803 -1.81 -13.31 4.25
C TYR A 803 -3.13 -12.58 4.32
N TYR A 804 -3.69 -12.20 3.17
CA TYR A 804 -4.65 -11.10 3.13
C TYR A 804 -6.03 -11.50 2.61
N ASN A 805 -6.12 -12.46 1.69
CA ASN A 805 -7.38 -12.94 1.16
C ASN A 805 -7.94 -14.05 2.04
N HIS A 806 -8.91 -13.68 2.88
CA HIS A 806 -9.58 -14.59 3.80
C HIS A 806 -10.89 -15.18 3.24
N PHE A 807 -11.27 -14.83 2.01
CA PHE A 807 -12.45 -15.39 1.33
C PHE A 807 -12.12 -16.35 0.19
N ALA A 808 -10.84 -16.64 -0.06
CA ALA A 808 -10.39 -17.44 -1.21
C ALA A 808 -11.10 -18.81 -1.30
N THR A 809 -11.14 -19.59 -0.22
CA THR A 809 -11.81 -20.91 -0.21
C THR A 809 -13.33 -20.77 -0.33
N LEU A 810 -13.92 -19.76 0.31
CA LEU A 810 -15.36 -19.50 0.23
C LEU A 810 -15.77 -19.15 -1.20
N MET A 811 -15.02 -18.28 -1.87
CA MET A 811 -15.21 -17.90 -3.27
C MET A 811 -15.16 -19.12 -4.19
N ALA A 812 -14.12 -19.94 -4.04
CA ALA A 812 -13.89 -21.11 -4.87
C ALA A 812 -15.00 -22.17 -4.72
N THR A 813 -15.36 -22.51 -3.47
CA THR A 813 -16.42 -23.49 -3.20
C THR A 813 -17.81 -22.96 -3.55
N TYR A 814 -18.03 -21.64 -3.44
CA TYR A 814 -19.26 -21.01 -3.93
C TYR A 814 -19.38 -21.12 -5.45
N ALA A 815 -18.29 -20.88 -6.20
CA ALA A 815 -18.28 -21.06 -7.66
C ALA A 815 -18.65 -22.50 -8.03
N LEU A 816 -18.02 -23.50 -7.41
CA LEU A 816 -18.35 -24.92 -7.64
C LEU A 816 -19.79 -25.29 -7.27
N SER A 817 -20.36 -24.66 -6.23
CA SER A 817 -21.75 -24.93 -5.82
C SER A 817 -22.81 -24.57 -6.88
N LYS A 818 -22.41 -23.87 -7.95
CA LYS A 818 -23.27 -23.49 -9.08
C LYS A 818 -23.24 -24.49 -10.23
N ALA A 819 -22.24 -25.35 -10.27
CA ALA A 819 -22.05 -26.31 -11.35
C ALA A 819 -23.36 -27.03 -11.69
N ASP A 820 -23.70 -27.07 -12.98
CA ASP A 820 -24.87 -27.81 -13.45
C ASP A 820 -24.56 -29.30 -13.47
N ILE A 821 -24.83 -29.94 -12.34
CA ILE A 821 -24.64 -31.37 -12.17
C ILE A 821 -25.98 -32.04 -12.40
N THR A 822 -26.01 -33.03 -13.29
CA THR A 822 -27.19 -33.88 -13.53
C THR A 822 -26.97 -35.26 -12.94
N LEU A 823 -27.93 -35.77 -12.17
CA LEU A 823 -27.94 -37.16 -11.70
C LEU A 823 -29.22 -37.88 -12.16
N PRO A 824 -29.17 -39.20 -12.45
CA PRO A 824 -30.38 -39.97 -12.75
C PRO A 824 -31.41 -39.87 -11.62
N GLU A 825 -32.71 -39.84 -11.97
CA GLU A 825 -33.81 -39.85 -10.99
C GLU A 825 -33.66 -41.02 -10.01
N ARG A 826 -33.25 -42.19 -10.52
CA ARG A 826 -33.06 -43.39 -9.72
C ARG A 826 -31.92 -43.23 -8.71
N THR A 827 -30.80 -42.65 -9.11
CA THR A 827 -29.68 -42.30 -8.21
C THR A 827 -30.16 -41.38 -7.09
N LEU A 828 -30.90 -40.32 -7.42
CA LEU A 828 -31.45 -39.41 -6.42
C LEU A 828 -32.40 -40.12 -5.46
N TYR A 829 -33.27 -40.99 -5.96
CA TYR A 829 -34.15 -41.79 -5.11
C TYR A 829 -33.34 -42.70 -4.17
N ASN A 830 -32.35 -43.42 -4.68
CA ASN A 830 -31.52 -44.34 -3.89
C ASN A 830 -30.74 -43.60 -2.79
N VAL A 831 -30.20 -42.41 -3.09
CA VAL A 831 -29.37 -41.65 -2.13
C VAL A 831 -30.21 -40.84 -1.15
N THR A 832 -31.26 -40.15 -1.62
CA THR A 832 -32.01 -39.18 -0.81
C THR A 832 -33.38 -39.67 -0.36
N GLY A 833 -33.94 -40.71 -1.00
CA GLY A 833 -35.33 -41.14 -0.82
C GLY A 833 -36.36 -40.20 -1.43
N PHE A 834 -35.97 -39.26 -2.30
CA PHE A 834 -36.92 -38.36 -2.97
C PHE A 834 -37.66 -39.09 -4.09
N THR A 835 -38.99 -39.14 -3.99
CA THR A 835 -39.85 -39.71 -5.03
C THR A 835 -40.04 -38.73 -6.19
N ASN A 836 -40.35 -39.25 -7.37
CA ASN A 836 -40.65 -38.42 -8.55
C ASN A 836 -41.79 -37.43 -8.29
N LYS A 837 -42.76 -37.78 -7.43
CA LYS A 837 -43.81 -36.85 -6.98
C LYS A 837 -43.20 -35.67 -6.22
N LYS A 838 -42.34 -35.93 -5.22
CA LYS A 838 -41.69 -34.88 -4.42
C LYS A 838 -40.79 -33.97 -5.27
N LEU A 839 -40.11 -34.53 -6.27
CA LEU A 839 -39.29 -33.76 -7.22
C LEU A 839 -40.16 -32.83 -8.08
N LYS A 840 -41.27 -33.33 -8.65
CA LYS A 840 -42.22 -32.52 -9.43
C LYS A 840 -42.87 -31.40 -8.60
N GLU A 841 -43.27 -31.69 -7.37
CA GLU A 841 -43.84 -30.69 -6.44
C GLU A 841 -42.87 -29.55 -6.09
N ASN A 842 -41.56 -29.76 -6.27
CA ASN A 842 -40.52 -28.76 -6.01
C ASN A 842 -39.88 -28.23 -7.30
N ASN A 843 -40.58 -28.35 -8.44
CA ASN A 843 -40.16 -27.83 -9.74
C ASN A 843 -38.77 -28.29 -10.20
N ALA A 844 -38.41 -29.55 -9.91
CA ALA A 844 -37.17 -30.13 -10.39
C ALA A 844 -37.14 -30.12 -11.93
N THR A 845 -36.02 -29.69 -12.50
CA THR A 845 -35.78 -29.74 -13.94
C THR A 845 -35.30 -31.12 -14.32
N VAL A 846 -36.06 -31.82 -15.17
CA VAL A 846 -35.80 -33.21 -15.57
C VAL A 846 -35.64 -33.30 -17.09
N SER A 847 -34.54 -33.91 -17.53
CA SER A 847 -34.27 -34.24 -18.94
C SER A 847 -33.76 -35.67 -19.05
N ASN A 848 -34.33 -36.49 -19.93
CA ASN A 848 -33.90 -37.88 -20.17
C ASN A 848 -33.77 -38.70 -18.87
N SER A 849 -34.76 -38.65 -17.99
CA SER A 849 -34.77 -39.33 -16.67
C SER A 849 -33.61 -38.93 -15.74
N SER A 850 -32.98 -37.79 -16.01
CA SER A 850 -31.94 -37.18 -15.18
C SER A 850 -32.41 -35.82 -14.68
N VAL A 851 -32.08 -35.51 -13.42
CA VAL A 851 -32.49 -34.30 -12.72
C VAL A 851 -31.29 -33.38 -12.61
N SER A 852 -31.46 -32.10 -12.97
CA SER A 852 -30.49 -31.06 -12.65
C SER A 852 -30.51 -30.80 -11.15
N ILE A 853 -29.41 -31.12 -10.46
CA ILE A 853 -29.26 -30.94 -9.01
C ILE A 853 -29.42 -29.48 -8.58
N PRO A 854 -28.92 -28.46 -9.31
CA PRO A 854 -29.21 -27.06 -9.02
C PRO A 854 -30.71 -26.74 -8.87
N SER A 855 -31.57 -27.38 -9.67
CA SER A 855 -33.02 -27.12 -9.64
C SER A 855 -33.71 -27.55 -8.34
N ILE A 856 -33.12 -28.50 -7.60
CA ILE A 856 -33.64 -29.00 -6.33
C ILE A 856 -32.94 -28.41 -5.09
N ARG A 857 -32.12 -27.36 -5.26
CA ARG A 857 -31.36 -26.71 -4.19
C ARG A 857 -32.22 -26.33 -2.99
N THR A 858 -33.36 -25.68 -3.25
CA THR A 858 -34.32 -25.28 -2.20
C THR A 858 -34.82 -26.48 -1.40
N LEU A 859 -35.04 -27.61 -2.08
CA LEU A 859 -35.49 -28.84 -1.45
C LEU A 859 -34.40 -29.41 -0.54
N LEU A 860 -33.16 -29.54 -1.05
CA LEU A 860 -32.03 -30.02 -0.25
C LEU A 860 -31.79 -29.15 0.99
N PHE A 861 -31.76 -27.82 0.80
CA PHE A 861 -31.58 -26.86 1.88
C PHE A 861 -32.62 -27.05 3.01
N LYS A 862 -33.91 -27.18 2.67
CA LYS A 862 -35.00 -27.36 3.63
C LYS A 862 -34.96 -28.70 4.38
N ASN A 863 -34.42 -29.77 3.76
CA ASN A 863 -34.35 -31.08 4.40
C ASN A 863 -33.12 -31.21 5.31
N ILE A 864 -32.03 -30.48 5.04
CA ILE A 864 -30.80 -30.53 5.85
C ILE A 864 -30.85 -29.56 7.03
N ILE A 865 -31.34 -28.34 6.80
CA ILE A 865 -31.49 -27.33 7.85
C ILE A 865 -32.85 -27.53 8.54
N GLU A 866 -32.86 -28.41 9.53
CA GLU A 866 -34.03 -28.66 10.39
C GLU A 866 -34.48 -27.33 11.05
N GLY A 867 -35.71 -26.89 10.78
CA GLY A 867 -36.34 -25.74 11.46
C GLY A 867 -36.18 -24.35 10.81
N LYS A 868 -35.26 -24.12 9.85
CA LYS A 868 -35.15 -22.82 9.14
C LYS A 868 -35.53 -22.95 7.67
N ARG A 869 -36.69 -22.38 7.29
CA ARG A 869 -37.24 -22.46 5.92
C ARG A 869 -36.76 -21.34 4.98
N LYS A 870 -36.03 -20.34 5.49
CA LYS A 870 -35.56 -19.18 4.72
C LYS A 870 -34.05 -19.07 4.80
N SER A 871 -33.42 -18.84 3.65
CA SER A 871 -31.99 -18.50 3.56
C SER A 871 -31.76 -17.12 4.20
N PRO A 872 -30.66 -16.95 4.97
CA PRO A 872 -30.32 -15.66 5.55
C PRO A 872 -30.04 -14.63 4.45
N LYS A 873 -30.45 -13.38 4.73
CA LYS A 873 -30.02 -12.20 3.97
C LYS A 873 -29.15 -11.35 4.88
N PHE A 874 -27.86 -11.34 4.62
CA PHE A 874 -26.92 -10.43 5.27
C PHE A 874 -27.07 -9.07 4.59
N THR A 875 -28.16 -8.38 4.89
CA THR A 875 -28.41 -7.05 4.32
C THR A 875 -27.58 -6.09 5.15
N ILE A 876 -26.71 -5.33 4.50
CA ILE A 876 -26.07 -4.18 5.14
C ILE A 876 -27.20 -3.21 5.43
N GLU A 877 -27.41 -2.90 6.71
CA GLU A 877 -28.41 -1.91 7.09
C GLU A 877 -28.12 -0.65 6.28
N SER A 878 -29.04 -0.29 5.38
CA SER A 878 -28.98 0.99 4.71
C SER A 878 -29.21 2.02 5.79
N CYS A 879 -28.14 2.51 6.39
CA CYS A 879 -28.26 3.68 7.21
C CYS A 879 -28.73 4.77 6.24
N ASP A 880 -29.95 5.30 6.42
CA ASP A 880 -30.52 6.44 5.70
C ASP A 880 -29.68 7.74 5.83
N LYS A 881 -28.43 7.61 6.31
CA LYS A 881 -27.37 8.59 6.43
C LYS A 881 -26.55 8.76 5.15
N GLN A 882 -27.12 8.48 3.97
CA GLN A 882 -26.62 9.05 2.69
C GLN A 882 -26.37 10.57 2.80
N PHE A 883 -27.04 11.22 3.76
CA PHE A 883 -26.84 12.61 4.18
C PHE A 883 -25.45 12.97 4.73
N LEU A 884 -24.70 12.08 5.42
CA LEU A 884 -23.53 12.48 6.22
C LEU A 884 -22.27 12.83 5.42
N LEU A 885 -22.06 12.20 4.25
CA LEU A 885 -20.95 12.53 3.34
C LEU A 885 -21.39 13.45 2.19
N SER A 886 -22.69 13.72 2.09
CA SER A 886 -23.21 14.68 1.12
C SER A 886 -22.81 16.08 1.57
N THR A 887 -22.09 16.80 0.71
CA THR A 887 -21.69 18.19 0.94
C THR A 887 -22.84 19.19 0.97
N ASN A 888 -24.08 18.71 0.95
CA ASN A 888 -25.24 19.51 1.27
C ASN A 888 -25.26 19.69 2.77
N THR A 889 -24.49 20.68 3.22
CA THR A 889 -24.52 21.24 4.57
C THR A 889 -25.99 21.28 5.00
N GLN A 890 -26.32 20.58 6.08
CA GLN A 890 -27.60 20.80 6.75
C GLN A 890 -27.75 22.32 6.90
N ALA A 891 -28.86 22.83 6.39
CA ALA A 891 -29.15 24.25 6.28
C ALA A 891 -29.28 24.91 7.66
N ASN A 892 -28.15 25.11 8.35
CA ASN A 892 -28.01 26.20 9.29
C ASN A 892 -27.59 27.40 8.46
N ASN A 893 -28.49 28.37 8.34
CA ASN A 893 -28.25 29.64 7.64
C ASN A 893 -27.11 30.47 8.25
N GLU A 894 -26.47 30.02 9.33
CA GLU A 894 -25.33 30.69 9.96
C GLU A 894 -23.97 30.42 9.28
N LEU A 895 -23.17 31.47 9.08
CA LEU A 895 -21.79 31.44 8.57
C LEU A 895 -20.78 30.89 9.59
N PHE A 896 -21.09 30.98 10.89
CA PHE A 896 -20.18 30.60 11.96
C PHE A 896 -19.87 29.10 11.93
N GLY A 897 -18.61 28.74 11.64
CA GLY A 897 -18.17 27.36 11.51
C GLY A 897 -18.61 26.61 10.27
N ARG A 898 -19.33 27.28 9.35
CA ARG A 898 -19.69 26.69 8.06
C ARG A 898 -18.45 26.41 7.20
N TYR A 899 -17.47 27.29 7.24
CA TYR A 899 -16.24 27.18 6.47
C TYR A 899 -15.02 27.08 7.38
N GLY A 900 -14.16 26.09 7.13
CA GLY A 900 -12.88 25.98 7.82
C GLY A 900 -11.98 27.20 7.56
N LEU A 901 -11.17 27.58 8.55
CA LEU A 901 -10.33 28.79 8.51
C LEU A 901 -9.45 28.87 7.26
N ASN A 902 -8.92 27.74 6.79
CA ASN A 902 -8.06 27.71 5.60
C ASN A 902 -8.79 28.20 4.34
N ARG A 903 -10.09 27.94 4.20
CA ARG A 903 -10.91 28.40 3.06
C ARG A 903 -11.13 29.88 3.11
N VAL A 904 -11.53 30.37 4.28
CA VAL A 904 -11.76 31.81 4.51
C VAL A 904 -10.45 32.56 4.30
N GLN A 905 -9.34 32.08 4.86
CA GLN A 905 -8.03 32.67 4.66
C GLN A 905 -7.59 32.61 3.19
N LEU A 906 -7.84 31.52 2.46
CA LEU A 906 -7.55 31.42 1.03
C LEU A 906 -8.38 32.41 0.21
N LEU A 907 -9.67 32.58 0.55
CA LEU A 907 -10.55 33.58 -0.07
C LEU A 907 -9.98 34.98 0.14
N LEU A 908 -9.65 35.36 1.38
CA LEU A 908 -9.08 36.67 1.71
C LEU A 908 -7.74 36.89 0.98
N GLN A 909 -6.85 35.91 1.00
CA GLN A 909 -5.52 36.02 0.37
C GLN A 909 -5.57 36.08 -1.15
N THR A 910 -6.53 35.42 -1.77
CA THR A 910 -6.71 35.47 -3.24
C THR A 910 -7.37 36.78 -3.65
N TYR A 911 -8.32 37.28 -2.87
CA TYR A 911 -8.94 38.58 -3.06
C TYR A 911 -7.93 39.73 -2.87
N ASP A 912 -7.08 39.68 -1.84
CA ASP A 912 -5.98 40.64 -1.61
C ASP A 912 -4.96 40.70 -2.76
N LYS A 913 -4.91 39.66 -3.61
CA LYS A 913 -4.10 39.60 -4.84
C LYS A 913 -4.87 40.06 -6.09
N GLU A 914 -5.95 40.82 -5.90
CA GLU A 914 -6.80 41.38 -6.96
C GLU A 914 -7.48 40.33 -7.85
N MET A 915 -7.68 39.11 -7.33
CA MET A 915 -8.43 38.09 -8.06
C MET A 915 -9.92 38.40 -8.04
N PRO A 916 -10.66 38.24 -9.16
CA PRO A 916 -12.11 38.40 -9.17
C PRO A 916 -12.79 37.51 -8.12
N LEU A 917 -13.76 38.07 -7.39
CA LEU A 917 -14.45 37.38 -6.30
C LEU A 917 -15.02 36.01 -6.72
N SER A 918 -15.58 35.91 -7.93
CA SER A 918 -16.09 34.65 -8.47
C SER A 918 -15.03 33.55 -8.54
N LYS A 919 -13.82 33.90 -8.98
CA LYS A 919 -12.69 32.98 -9.09
C LYS A 919 -12.07 32.67 -7.73
N ALA A 920 -11.98 33.67 -6.85
CA ALA A 920 -11.52 33.50 -5.48
C ALA A 920 -12.45 32.57 -4.67
N ALA A 921 -13.77 32.78 -4.79
CA ALA A 921 -14.81 31.93 -4.20
C ALA A 921 -14.72 30.49 -4.71
N GLN A 922 -14.57 30.32 -6.03
CA GLN A 922 -14.38 29.00 -6.63
C GLN A 922 -13.13 28.28 -6.11
N LEU A 923 -11.99 28.98 -5.98
CA LEU A 923 -10.75 28.39 -5.45
C LEU A 923 -10.86 28.03 -3.96
N ALA A 924 -11.56 28.83 -3.18
CA ALA A 924 -11.83 28.57 -1.76
C ALA A 924 -12.99 27.57 -1.54
N ASN A 925 -13.67 27.17 -2.62
CA ASN A 925 -14.90 26.38 -2.62
C ASN A 925 -16.04 27.05 -1.82
N ILE A 926 -16.05 28.37 -1.67
CA ILE A 926 -17.08 29.10 -0.91
C ILE A 926 -18.20 29.52 -1.86
N SER A 927 -19.46 29.49 -1.41
CA SER A 927 -20.57 29.97 -2.25
C SER A 927 -20.36 31.45 -2.60
N ILE A 928 -20.75 31.89 -3.79
CA ILE A 928 -20.52 33.29 -4.18
C ILE A 928 -21.23 34.28 -3.24
N HIS A 929 -22.39 33.87 -2.70
CA HIS A 929 -23.14 34.64 -1.73
C HIS A 929 -22.35 34.79 -0.41
N ASP A 930 -21.93 33.68 0.18
CA ASP A 930 -21.19 33.72 1.44
C ASP A 930 -19.82 34.36 1.28
N ALA A 931 -19.16 34.16 0.14
CA ALA A 931 -17.90 34.83 -0.18
C ALA A 931 -18.06 36.35 -0.21
N LYS A 932 -19.18 36.85 -0.73
CA LYS A 932 -19.50 38.27 -0.71
C LYS A 932 -19.66 38.78 0.74
N VAL A 933 -20.43 38.07 1.56
CA VAL A 933 -20.64 38.44 2.98
C VAL A 933 -19.31 38.43 3.75
N LEU A 934 -18.48 37.40 3.59
CA LEU A 934 -17.18 37.31 4.26
C LEU A 934 -16.24 38.45 3.86
N ILE A 935 -16.23 38.85 2.59
CA ILE A 935 -15.40 39.96 2.09
C ILE A 935 -15.92 41.32 2.57
N GLU A 936 -17.23 41.50 2.62
CA GLU A 936 -17.88 42.71 3.16
C GLU A 936 -17.51 42.90 4.64
N ARG A 937 -17.70 41.85 5.46
CA ARG A 937 -17.30 41.86 6.87
C ARG A 937 -15.79 42.08 7.05
N ALA A 938 -14.96 41.45 6.23
CA ALA A 938 -13.51 41.67 6.28
C ALA A 938 -13.14 43.13 5.93
N SER A 939 -13.91 43.77 5.05
CA SER A 939 -13.73 45.18 4.70
C SER A 939 -14.13 46.10 5.86
N GLU A 940 -15.23 45.82 6.56
CA GLU A 940 -15.65 46.57 7.76
C GLU A 940 -14.61 46.51 8.89
N ILE A 941 -13.89 45.38 9.03
CA ILE A 941 -12.80 45.25 10.01
C ILE A 941 -11.65 46.24 9.73
N THR A 942 -11.50 46.71 8.49
CA THR A 942 -10.47 47.70 8.14
C THR A 942 -10.72 49.06 8.77
N ASP A 943 -11.98 49.40 9.05
CA ASP A 943 -12.40 50.65 9.66
C ASP A 943 -12.19 50.67 11.18
N ILE A 944 -11.93 49.50 11.79
CA ILE A 944 -11.64 49.41 13.23
C ILE A 944 -10.26 50.00 13.52
N SER A 945 -10.29 51.26 13.96
CA SER A 945 -9.10 52.05 14.24
C SER A 945 -8.86 52.28 15.74
N THR A 946 -7.61 52.60 16.06
CA THR A 946 -7.20 53.09 17.38
C THR A 946 -7.60 54.55 17.53
N LYS A 947 -7.59 55.08 18.77
CA LYS A 947 -7.79 56.53 19.04
C LYS A 947 -6.84 57.47 18.27
N ARG A 948 -5.79 56.92 17.64
CA ARG A 948 -4.82 57.63 16.80
C ARG A 948 -5.02 57.39 15.29
N GLY A 949 -6.18 56.87 14.87
CA GLY A 949 -6.54 56.63 13.47
C GLY A 949 -5.80 55.47 12.79
N LYS A 950 -5.03 54.66 13.52
CA LYS A 950 -4.33 53.49 12.94
C LYS A 950 -5.20 52.22 12.99
N PRO A 951 -5.19 51.36 11.95
CA PRO A 951 -5.98 50.14 11.92
C PRO A 951 -5.53 49.13 13.00
N ARG A 952 -6.49 48.41 13.59
CA ARG A 952 -6.24 47.46 14.69
C ARG A 952 -5.92 46.04 14.21
N PHE A 953 -6.60 45.56 13.18
CA PHE A 953 -6.57 44.14 12.80
C PHE A 953 -5.94 43.85 11.43
N VAL A 954 -5.79 44.87 10.56
CA VAL A 954 -5.25 44.75 9.20
C VAL A 954 -3.94 45.52 9.02
N LYS A 955 -3.13 45.06 8.06
CA LYS A 955 -1.90 45.72 7.59
C LYS A 955 -2.18 46.56 6.35
N LEU A 956 -1.41 47.63 6.17
CA LEU A 956 -1.35 48.35 4.91
C LEU A 956 -0.37 47.63 3.97
N SER A 957 -0.77 47.45 2.72
CA SER A 957 0.06 46.95 1.62
C SER A 957 1.11 47.99 1.20
N ASN A 958 2.02 47.62 0.30
CA ASN A 958 2.99 48.56 -0.28
C ASN A 958 2.31 49.69 -1.07
N SER A 959 1.07 49.51 -1.52
CA SER A 959 0.25 50.50 -2.20
C SER A 959 -0.68 51.27 -1.25
N ASN A 960 -0.44 51.20 0.07
CA ASN A 960 -1.24 51.86 1.12
C ASN A 960 -2.71 51.39 1.19
N THR A 961 -3.07 50.27 0.57
CA THR A 961 -4.40 49.65 0.70
C THR A 961 -4.44 48.66 1.86
N PRO A 962 -5.54 48.57 2.63
CA PRO A 962 -5.67 47.59 3.70
C PRO A 962 -5.75 46.17 3.12
N VAL A 963 -4.93 45.27 3.64
CA VAL A 963 -4.92 43.83 3.32
C VAL A 963 -5.95 43.15 4.23
N LEU A 964 -6.97 42.52 3.65
CA LEU A 964 -8.08 41.90 4.38
C LEU A 964 -7.64 40.64 5.13
N SER A 965 -6.61 39.95 4.65
CA SER A 965 -6.08 38.77 5.31
C SER A 965 -5.56 39.07 6.72
N PRO A 966 -5.81 38.18 7.70
CA PRO A 966 -5.31 38.35 9.06
C PRO A 966 -3.79 38.25 9.10
N LEU A 967 -3.21 38.83 10.16
CA LEU A 967 -1.80 38.72 10.46
C LEU A 967 -1.40 37.28 10.76
N ASN A 968 -0.49 36.73 9.95
CA ASN A 968 -0.03 35.35 10.10
C ASN A 968 0.44 35.05 11.54
N ILE A 969 0.02 33.89 12.03
CA ILE A 969 0.56 33.27 13.24
C ILE A 969 2.04 32.95 12.99
N GLN A 970 2.89 33.31 13.94
CA GLN A 970 4.35 33.23 13.77
C GLN A 970 4.96 31.96 14.37
N TYR A 971 4.30 31.34 15.34
CA TYR A 971 4.85 30.23 16.13
C TYR A 971 4.03 28.95 15.97
N GLN A 972 4.71 27.80 15.86
CA GLN A 972 4.05 26.50 15.74
C GLN A 972 3.23 26.12 16.99
N SER A 973 3.65 26.59 18.18
CA SER A 973 2.93 26.40 19.44
C SER A 973 1.56 27.08 19.47
N ASP A 974 1.42 28.19 18.75
CA ASP A 974 0.18 28.97 18.68
C ASP A 974 -0.88 28.26 17.83
N LEU A 975 -0.46 27.58 16.76
CA LEU A 975 -1.39 26.84 15.91
C LEU A 975 -2.10 25.73 16.71
N ARG A 976 -1.40 25.02 17.60
CA ARG A 976 -2.02 24.00 18.48
C ARG A 976 -3.04 24.57 19.45
N LEU A 977 -2.79 25.78 19.95
CA LEU A 977 -3.74 26.46 20.83
C LEU A 977 -4.95 27.00 20.05
N LEU A 978 -4.80 27.32 18.75
CA LEU A 978 -5.89 27.80 17.91
C LEU A 978 -7.02 26.77 17.79
N SER A 979 -6.72 25.49 17.58
CA SER A 979 -7.75 24.45 17.45
C SER A 979 -8.59 24.30 18.72
N LEU A 980 -7.91 24.22 19.88
CA LEU A 980 -8.57 24.16 21.19
C LEU A 980 -9.42 25.41 21.44
N LEU A 981 -8.89 26.58 21.09
CA LEU A 981 -9.56 27.86 21.31
C LEU A 981 -10.79 28.00 20.40
N LEU A 982 -10.75 27.52 19.15
CA LEU A 982 -11.91 27.44 18.26
C LEU A 982 -12.98 26.50 18.82
N SER A 983 -12.62 25.27 19.19
CA SER A 983 -13.58 24.27 19.71
C SER A 983 -14.29 24.77 20.96
N ASN A 984 -13.53 25.35 21.89
CA ASN A 984 -14.10 25.95 23.10
C ASN A 984 -14.92 27.21 22.81
N ALA A 985 -14.56 27.99 21.78
CA ALA A 985 -15.36 29.13 21.34
C ALA A 985 -16.74 28.71 20.79
N TYR A 986 -16.83 27.62 20.02
CA TYR A 986 -18.13 27.07 19.61
C TYR A 986 -18.98 26.71 20.82
N ARG A 987 -18.41 25.95 21.76
CA ARG A 987 -19.09 25.53 22.99
C ARG A 987 -19.51 26.73 23.84
N LEU A 988 -18.68 27.77 23.92
CA LEU A 988 -18.98 28.98 24.67
C LEU A 988 -20.10 29.79 24.00
N ARG A 989 -20.05 29.98 22.68
CA ARG A 989 -21.10 30.66 21.91
C ARG A 989 -22.45 29.97 22.05
N GLU A 990 -22.47 28.63 22.02
CA GLU A 990 -23.69 27.84 22.17
C GLU A 990 -24.26 27.92 23.60
N LYS A 991 -23.39 27.89 24.62
CA LYS A 991 -23.81 27.91 26.03
C LYS A 991 -24.13 29.31 26.56
N SER A 992 -23.42 30.34 26.10
CA SER A 992 -23.49 31.72 26.60
C SER A 992 -23.09 32.70 25.50
N GLU A 993 -24.06 33.06 24.65
CA GLU A 993 -23.88 34.03 23.57
C GLU A 993 -23.48 35.42 24.10
N THR A 994 -23.96 35.80 25.28
CA THR A 994 -23.65 37.08 25.93
C THR A 994 -22.19 37.18 26.37
N ASP A 995 -21.64 36.12 26.97
CA ASP A 995 -20.22 36.09 27.35
C ASP A 995 -19.30 36.01 26.13
N TRP A 996 -19.70 35.24 25.11
CA TRP A 996 -18.98 35.17 23.85
C TRP A 996 -18.88 36.53 23.16
N THR A 997 -20.02 37.22 23.01
CA THR A 997 -20.10 38.54 22.36
C THR A 997 -19.28 39.56 23.13
N TRP A 998 -19.44 39.64 24.45
CA TRP A 998 -18.67 40.54 25.29
C TRP A 998 -17.16 40.28 25.22
N PHE A 999 -16.74 39.01 25.19
CA PHE A 999 -15.33 38.63 25.09
C PHE A 999 -14.71 39.08 23.76
N ILE A 1000 -15.43 38.94 22.65
CA ILE A 1000 -14.94 39.42 21.36
C ILE A 1000 -14.94 40.95 21.29
N GLU A 1001 -15.94 41.63 21.83
CA GLU A 1001 -16.02 43.09 21.89
C GLU A 1001 -14.86 43.72 22.69
N ILE A 1002 -14.58 43.22 23.90
CA ILE A 1002 -13.47 43.74 24.71
C ILE A 1002 -12.12 43.49 24.01
N CYS A 1003 -11.97 42.37 23.30
CA CYS A 1003 -10.80 42.10 22.47
C CYS A 1003 -10.70 43.07 21.28
N ARG A 1004 -11.83 43.34 20.60
CA ARG A 1004 -11.92 44.29 19.48
C ARG A 1004 -11.45 45.69 19.89
N GLU A 1005 -11.88 46.15 21.07
CA GLU A 1005 -11.58 47.49 21.58
C GLU A 1005 -10.15 47.66 22.11
N LYS A 1006 -9.59 46.62 22.74
CA LYS A 1006 -8.31 46.72 23.46
C LYS A 1006 -7.11 46.17 22.66
N LEU A 1007 -7.30 45.33 21.63
CA LEU A 1007 -6.20 44.82 20.78
C LEU A 1007 -5.68 45.84 19.75
N SER A 1008 -4.46 45.62 19.26
CA SER A 1008 -3.85 46.45 18.20
C SER A 1008 -2.93 45.67 17.25
N ASN A 1009 -2.60 46.28 16.11
CA ASN A 1009 -1.72 45.68 15.10
C ASN A 1009 -0.26 45.51 15.60
N SER A 1010 0.19 46.37 16.52
CA SER A 1010 1.55 46.29 17.08
C SER A 1010 1.66 45.50 18.39
N ARG A 1011 0.55 45.27 19.11
CA ARG A 1011 0.57 44.68 20.46
C ARG A 1011 -0.41 43.53 20.57
N ALA A 1012 0.07 42.36 20.96
CA ALA A 1012 -0.71 41.11 21.09
C ALA A 1012 -1.24 40.86 22.51
N TYR A 1013 -1.50 41.94 23.26
CA TYR A 1013 -2.01 41.89 24.64
C TYR A 1013 -3.11 42.94 24.83
N LEU A 1014 -3.96 42.74 25.84
CA LEU A 1014 -5.00 43.68 26.27
C LEU A 1014 -4.53 44.44 27.52
N PRO A 1015 -4.47 45.77 27.50
CA PRO A 1015 -4.21 46.57 28.69
C PRO A 1015 -5.48 46.78 29.54
N PHE A 1016 -5.40 46.48 30.83
CA PHE A 1016 -6.41 46.77 31.84
C PHE A 1016 -5.84 47.76 32.86
N ARG A 1017 -6.54 48.88 33.06
CA ARG A 1017 -6.16 49.86 34.07
C ARG A 1017 -6.60 49.42 35.46
N LYS A 1018 -6.10 50.09 36.48
CA LYS A 1018 -6.50 49.85 37.88
C LYS A 1018 -8.01 49.99 38.11
N GLU A 1019 -8.67 50.85 37.33
CA GLU A 1019 -10.12 51.08 37.34
C GLU A 1019 -10.93 49.96 36.66
N ASP A 1020 -10.29 49.09 35.85
CA ASP A 1020 -10.93 48.03 35.06
C ASP A 1020 -10.95 46.66 35.78
N GLU A 1021 -10.78 46.62 37.11
CA GLU A 1021 -10.58 45.36 37.86
C GLU A 1021 -11.71 44.34 37.63
N LYS A 1022 -12.97 44.80 37.64
CA LYS A 1022 -14.14 43.93 37.37
C LYS A 1022 -14.15 43.37 35.94
N GLU A 1023 -13.73 44.17 34.96
CA GLU A 1023 -13.61 43.70 33.57
C GLU A 1023 -12.52 42.65 33.44
N LEU A 1024 -11.39 42.84 34.13
CA LEU A 1024 -10.28 41.89 34.12
C LEU A 1024 -10.71 40.55 34.75
N GLN A 1025 -11.43 40.56 35.87
CA GLN A 1025 -11.95 39.35 36.50
C GLN A 1025 -12.94 38.61 35.57
N ARG A 1026 -13.86 39.34 34.94
CA ARG A 1026 -14.79 38.77 33.95
C ARG A 1026 -14.04 38.19 32.74
N PHE A 1027 -13.02 38.89 32.26
CA PHE A 1027 -12.17 38.41 31.17
C PHE A 1027 -11.50 37.10 31.53
N ILE A 1028 -10.90 36.98 32.72
CA ILE A 1028 -10.23 35.75 33.17
C ILE A 1028 -11.23 34.58 33.29
N GLY A 1029 -12.41 34.82 33.87
CA GLY A 1029 -13.46 33.79 34.01
C GLY A 1029 -14.05 33.30 32.68
N ILE A 1030 -13.93 34.08 31.59
CA ILE A 1030 -14.27 33.61 30.24
C ILE A 1030 -13.04 32.98 29.56
N ALA A 1031 -11.87 33.57 29.76
CA ALA A 1031 -10.60 33.10 29.19
C ALA A 1031 -10.23 31.69 29.65
N GLU A 1032 -10.55 31.30 30.89
CA GLU A 1032 -10.34 29.93 31.40
C GLU A 1032 -11.18 28.88 30.67
N LYS A 1033 -12.38 29.27 30.20
CA LYS A 1033 -13.27 28.40 29.43
C LYS A 1033 -12.75 28.20 28.01
N LEU A 1034 -11.95 29.14 27.50
CA LEU A 1034 -11.34 29.08 26.16
C LEU A 1034 -10.00 28.36 26.17
N LEU A 1035 -9.13 28.65 27.14
CA LEU A 1035 -7.83 28.01 27.33
C LEU A 1035 -7.48 27.88 28.81
N PRO A 1036 -6.78 26.81 29.24
CA PRO A 1036 -6.32 26.67 30.63
C PRO A 1036 -5.49 27.87 31.09
N LEU A 1037 -5.68 28.32 32.34
CA LEU A 1037 -5.04 29.52 32.91
C LEU A 1037 -3.51 29.57 32.72
N LYS A 1038 -2.82 28.42 32.78
CA LYS A 1038 -1.37 28.27 32.49
C LYS A 1038 -0.91 28.70 31.10
N ARG A 1039 -1.84 28.89 30.15
CA ARG A 1039 -1.57 29.38 28.80
C ARG A 1039 -1.68 30.90 28.68
N TRP A 1040 -2.11 31.59 29.72
CA TRP A 1040 -2.21 33.05 29.77
C TRP A 1040 -0.99 33.66 30.46
N LEU A 1041 -0.62 34.86 30.01
CA LEU A 1041 0.47 35.67 30.55
C LEU A 1041 -0.10 37.00 31.00
N VAL A 1042 0.23 37.40 32.22
CA VAL A 1042 -0.03 38.74 32.77
C VAL A 1042 1.30 39.44 33.05
N SER A 1043 1.44 40.70 32.62
CA SER A 1043 2.60 41.51 32.99
C SER A 1043 2.23 42.95 33.37
N SER A 1044 2.87 43.44 34.43
CA SER A 1044 2.76 44.80 34.98
C SER A 1044 3.95 45.04 35.92
N ASN A 1045 4.05 46.22 36.56
CA ASN A 1045 4.95 46.40 37.70
C ASN A 1045 4.62 45.44 38.87
N GLU A 1046 5.60 45.20 39.74
CA GLU A 1046 5.48 44.22 40.84
C GLU A 1046 4.33 44.55 41.80
N ASP A 1047 4.13 45.83 42.12
CA ASP A 1047 3.08 46.28 43.04
C ASP A 1047 1.66 45.98 42.54
N LEU A 1048 1.36 46.20 41.25
CA LEU A 1048 0.04 45.89 40.68
C LEU A 1048 -0.18 44.38 40.53
N LEU A 1049 0.87 43.61 40.21
CA LEU A 1049 0.77 42.14 40.13
C LEU A 1049 0.46 41.56 41.51
N MET A 1050 1.24 41.94 42.53
CA MET A 1050 1.05 41.49 43.92
C MET A 1050 -0.32 41.88 44.47
N LYS A 1051 -0.87 43.03 44.07
CA LYS A 1051 -2.19 43.47 44.54
C LYS A 1051 -3.36 42.77 43.86
N THR A 1052 -3.24 42.42 42.58
CA THR A 1052 -4.39 41.99 41.74
C THR A 1052 -4.38 40.49 41.44
N MET A 1053 -3.21 39.84 41.47
CA MET A 1053 -3.01 38.44 41.06
C MET A 1053 -2.60 37.53 42.23
N SER A 1054 -2.79 37.98 43.48
CA SER A 1054 -2.43 37.26 44.71
C SER A 1054 -3.53 36.35 45.27
N SER A 1055 -4.72 36.29 44.65
CA SER A 1055 -5.76 35.33 45.02
C SER A 1055 -5.38 33.91 44.59
N THR A 1056 -5.90 32.90 45.31
CA THR A 1056 -5.73 31.48 44.95
C THR A 1056 -6.25 31.14 43.56
N ASP A 1057 -7.25 31.89 43.09
CA ASP A 1057 -7.96 31.64 41.83
C ASP A 1057 -7.11 31.97 40.58
N TYR A 1058 -6.02 32.72 40.72
CA TYR A 1058 -5.14 33.15 39.62
C TYR A 1058 -3.73 32.55 39.64
N GLN A 1059 -3.46 31.62 40.56
CA GLN A 1059 -2.11 31.04 40.77
C GLN A 1059 -1.55 30.33 39.53
N ASP A 1060 -2.41 29.77 38.69
CA ASP A 1060 -1.98 29.05 37.48
C ASP A 1060 -1.65 29.98 36.31
N ILE A 1061 -1.97 31.28 36.37
CA ILE A 1061 -1.65 32.26 35.32
C ILE A 1061 -0.17 32.63 35.39
N ARG A 1062 0.52 32.69 34.23
CA ARG A 1062 1.93 33.10 34.20
C ARG A 1062 2.06 34.59 34.43
N GLN A 1063 2.99 34.98 35.29
CA GLN A 1063 3.22 36.38 35.66
C GLN A 1063 4.64 36.82 35.27
N GLN A 1064 4.79 38.06 34.82
CA GLN A 1064 6.08 38.65 34.48
C GLN A 1064 6.12 40.11 34.91
N SER A 1065 7.05 40.46 35.81
CA SER A 1065 7.24 41.85 36.24
C SER A 1065 7.94 42.67 35.17
N ASN A 1066 7.47 43.91 34.99
CA ASN A 1066 8.11 44.90 34.14
C ASN A 1066 7.73 46.31 34.63
N ASP A 1067 8.69 46.97 35.29
CA ASP A 1067 8.47 48.25 35.98
C ASP A 1067 8.12 49.42 35.05
N SER A 1068 8.32 49.25 33.74
CA SER A 1068 7.91 50.26 32.74
C SER A 1068 6.41 50.27 32.44
N LYS A 1069 5.62 49.37 33.03
CA LYS A 1069 4.19 49.18 32.74
C LYS A 1069 3.30 49.66 33.89
N ASN A 1070 2.44 50.62 33.59
CA ASN A 1070 1.46 51.20 34.54
C ASN A 1070 0.05 50.59 34.43
N ALA A 1071 -0.10 49.46 33.72
CA ALA A 1071 -1.35 48.75 33.49
C ALA A 1071 -1.10 47.23 33.44
N LEU A 1072 -2.12 46.45 33.80
CA LEU A 1072 -2.09 44.99 33.71
C LEU A 1072 -2.30 44.57 32.26
N HIS A 1073 -1.31 43.90 31.68
CA HIS A 1073 -1.39 43.43 30.31
C HIS A 1073 -1.62 41.93 30.30
N ILE A 1074 -2.72 41.48 29.71
CA ILE A 1074 -3.05 40.06 29.58
C ILE A 1074 -3.04 39.61 28.12
N GLY A 1075 -2.59 38.39 27.87
CA GLY A 1075 -2.62 37.77 26.55
C GLY A 1075 -2.13 36.33 26.59
N ILE A 1076 -2.10 35.67 25.44
CA ILE A 1076 -1.68 34.27 25.36
C ILE A 1076 -0.15 34.18 25.47
N ALA A 1077 0.35 33.29 26.32
CA ALA A 1077 1.76 33.10 26.60
C ALA A 1077 2.46 32.32 25.49
N SER A 1078 3.58 32.84 24.98
CA SER A 1078 4.51 32.14 24.09
C SER A 1078 5.95 32.24 24.60
N GLN A 1079 6.81 31.26 24.32
CA GLN A 1079 8.22 31.30 24.70
C GLN A 1079 9.00 32.18 23.73
N ASP A 1080 9.89 33.04 24.24
CA ASP A 1080 10.85 33.74 23.39
C ASP A 1080 12.09 32.85 23.20
N HIS A 1081 12.31 32.40 21.96
CA HIS A 1081 13.47 31.57 21.60
C HIS A 1081 14.72 32.37 21.25
N ARG A 1082 14.65 33.71 21.23
CA ARG A 1082 15.77 34.59 20.85
C ARG A 1082 16.59 35.06 22.04
N GLU A 1083 16.03 35.06 23.25
CA GLU A 1083 16.73 35.41 24.48
C GLU A 1083 17.23 34.13 25.19
N GLN A 1084 18.49 34.12 25.67
CA GLN A 1084 19.05 32.98 26.43
C GLN A 1084 18.41 32.83 27.84
N THR A 1085 17.52 33.75 28.22
CA THR A 1085 16.75 33.72 29.45
C THR A 1085 15.35 33.14 29.19
N ASN A 1086 14.79 32.34 30.10
CA ASN A 1086 13.41 31.80 30.09
C ASN A 1086 12.31 32.89 30.17
N LYS A 1087 12.34 33.90 29.30
CA LYS A 1087 11.37 34.99 29.26
C LYS A 1087 10.18 34.64 28.36
N TRP A 1088 9.00 35.05 28.80
CA TRP A 1088 7.74 34.87 28.09
C TRP A 1088 7.42 36.10 27.26
N GLN A 1089 6.69 35.89 26.17
CA GLN A 1089 6.19 36.94 25.29
C GLN A 1089 4.71 36.71 24.96
N TYR A 1090 4.05 37.74 24.42
CA TYR A 1090 2.66 37.68 24.00
C TYR A 1090 2.50 37.12 22.59
N SER A 1091 1.72 36.05 22.48
CA SER A 1091 1.42 35.38 21.23
C SER A 1091 0.46 36.21 20.35
N PRO A 1092 0.72 36.33 19.02
CA PRO A 1092 -0.21 36.97 18.09
C PRO A 1092 -1.51 36.17 17.88
N LEU A 1093 -1.62 34.96 18.45
CA LEU A 1093 -2.75 34.06 18.29
C LEU A 1093 -4.10 34.68 18.62
N LEU A 1094 -4.21 35.34 19.79
CA LEU A 1094 -5.49 35.90 20.24
C LEU A 1094 -6.03 36.92 19.24
N ARG A 1095 -5.14 37.73 18.65
CA ARG A 1095 -5.51 38.71 17.63
C ARG A 1095 -5.90 38.05 16.31
N PHE A 1096 -5.15 37.04 15.86
CA PHE A 1096 -5.52 36.27 14.67
C PHE A 1096 -6.91 35.65 14.84
N PHE A 1097 -7.15 35.03 16.00
CA PHE A 1097 -8.41 34.41 16.34
C PHE A 1097 -9.56 35.41 16.31
N VAL A 1098 -9.43 36.53 17.02
CA VAL A 1098 -10.48 37.57 17.07
C VAL A 1098 -10.77 38.15 15.69
N HIS A 1099 -9.75 38.39 14.86
CA HIS A 1099 -9.93 38.82 13.47
C HIS A 1099 -10.80 37.81 12.72
N MET A 1100 -10.46 36.52 12.77
CA MET A 1100 -11.22 35.49 12.06
C MET A 1100 -12.65 35.37 12.57
N MET A 1101 -12.88 35.44 13.89
CA MET A 1101 -14.23 35.36 14.46
C MET A 1101 -15.11 36.54 14.05
N LEU A 1102 -14.56 37.77 14.01
CA LEU A 1102 -15.30 38.93 13.49
C LEU A 1102 -15.75 38.73 12.04
N ILE A 1103 -14.91 38.10 11.20
CA ILE A 1103 -15.29 37.79 9.81
C ILE A 1103 -16.37 36.69 9.76
N THR A 1104 -16.20 35.60 10.51
CA THR A 1104 -17.00 34.39 10.32
C THR A 1104 -18.27 34.31 11.15
N ASP A 1105 -18.38 35.05 12.26
CA ASP A 1105 -19.57 35.07 13.11
C ASP A 1105 -20.44 36.27 12.80
N GLU A 1106 -21.48 36.05 12.01
CA GLU A 1106 -22.44 37.09 11.58
C GLU A 1106 -23.20 37.78 12.71
N LYS A 1107 -23.28 37.15 13.90
CA LYS A 1107 -23.96 37.74 15.07
C LYS A 1107 -23.11 38.80 15.78
N LEU A 1108 -21.81 38.85 15.51
CA LEU A 1108 -20.93 39.86 16.09
C LEU A 1108 -21.07 41.19 15.35
N SER A 1109 -21.27 42.27 16.12
CA SER A 1109 -21.26 43.64 15.62
C SER A 1109 -19.84 44.06 15.19
N ILE A 1110 -19.70 44.71 14.03
CA ILE A 1110 -18.41 45.27 13.55
C ILE A 1110 -18.45 46.82 13.55
N GLY A 1111 -19.65 47.42 13.48
CA GLY A 1111 -19.86 48.86 13.38
C GLY A 1111 -19.50 49.67 14.64
N ILE A 1112 -19.19 50.95 14.43
CA ILE A 1112 -18.98 51.98 15.46
C ILE A 1112 -20.35 52.41 15.97
N PHE A 1113 -20.61 52.29 17.27
CA PHE A 1113 -21.69 53.05 17.91
C PHE A 1113 -21.40 54.54 17.73
N GLU A 1114 -22.20 55.24 16.94
CA GLU A 1114 -22.32 56.69 17.09
C GLU A 1114 -22.69 56.95 18.56
N GLN A 1115 -21.78 57.58 19.30
CA GLN A 1115 -22.11 58.17 20.58
C GLN A 1115 -23.14 59.27 20.31
N THR A 1116 -24.41 58.99 20.57
CA THR A 1116 -25.38 60.04 20.86
C THR A 1116 -24.99 60.63 22.21
N ASP A 1117 -24.57 61.89 22.20
CA ASP A 1117 -24.38 62.71 23.39
C ASP A 1117 -25.61 62.62 24.31
N GLY A 1118 -25.35 62.33 25.59
CA GLY A 1118 -26.31 62.31 26.70
C GLY A 1118 -25.59 62.45 28.03
#